data_AF-A0AAU2RRL8-F1
#
_entry.id   AF-A0AAU2RRL8-F1
#
_cell.length_a   1.000
_cell.length_b   1.000
_cell.length_c   1.000
_cell.angle_alpha   90.00
_cell.angle_beta   90.00
_cell.angle_gamma   90.00
#
_symmetry.space_group_name_H-M   'P 1'
#
loop_
_entity.id
_entity.type
_entity.pdbx_description
1 polymer ?
#
loop_
_entity_poly.entity_id
_entity_poly.type
_entity_poly.pdbx_seq_one_letter_code
_entity_poly.pdbx_strand_id
1 'polypeptide(L)'
;MSRPFPPVVAECGPVLPSGAGAGAVPAAGGDIPGVEDGYAVVGLVGRYPAAADLNVFWDNLREGRDTSSDAPAGRPGPSPLEEGQRGHFLDGAADFDAEFFQFAPEEGALTDPQERLFLETAWEALEDAGCTGARLDALRGPDGTPRAVGVFVGASAGDYALLAAASFSRGRPAVPRSGHWGLPGRLAALLGLSGPGQAVDTAQCSALTALHLAVQALRRGECAAAVVGAAELLLHPSRARDAAGEGVGAAVVKPLRRALADGDRVYAVIRATSSGFAPPPAPAPAAGLHETREATVRRIGDAGAATGLAALTAAVLQLGHGTLAPAASRPTARPWPRPRDGQGRPTPRTATVEVAADGGFTARVVLQEHLAPPPAHRPPAPEDTPGREELVVVSAPTPAHLAATAARLADWLTRPTPPPDGDGDGGGGGGGAAGGPVLADVARALRTGRAALPCRIALLVTDLPRLVAGLRRFAGHPAAGGDVRYADLRGHGGDPMGLGALPETGAYLAALWRGGHLRQLTGLWLSGLDVDWAALEPGPGAGTPAAVPPPSAFLRRPLWLDPAPGTPAPGTPAPGTPASGTPASGSPASGPAPGTPAPGPAPATPASGTPASGTPASGSPASGSPAPATPASGTPASGTPASGTERAG
;
A
#
# COMPACT_ATOMS: atom_id res chain seq x y z
N MET A 1 55.29 -3.43 17.73
CA MET A 1 54.11 -2.64 18.13
C MET A 1 52.88 -3.26 17.49
N SER A 2 51.80 -3.36 18.28
CA SER A 2 50.46 -3.92 18.00
C SER A 2 50.37 -5.38 17.54
N ARG A 3 50.12 -6.26 18.52
CA ARG A 3 49.83 -7.69 18.35
C ARG A 3 48.35 -7.89 17.94
N PRO A 4 48.02 -8.83 17.05
CA PRO A 4 46.64 -9.21 16.74
C PRO A 4 46.04 -10.10 17.85
N PHE A 5 44.76 -9.90 18.11
CA PHE A 5 43.95 -10.70 19.04
C PHE A 5 43.65 -12.10 18.44
N PRO A 6 43.74 -13.19 19.22
CA PRO A 6 43.34 -14.53 18.79
C PRO A 6 41.81 -14.75 18.92
N PRO A 7 41.24 -15.73 18.19
CA PRO A 7 39.82 -16.09 18.30
C PRO A 7 39.55 -16.78 19.65
N VAL A 8 38.55 -16.30 20.38
CA VAL A 8 38.06 -16.94 21.61
C VAL A 8 37.05 -18.00 21.22
N VAL A 9 37.48 -19.27 21.26
CA VAL A 9 36.58 -20.42 21.37
C VAL A 9 36.42 -20.67 22.87
N ALA A 10 35.25 -20.34 23.42
CA ALA A 10 34.93 -20.67 24.80
C ALA A 10 34.10 -21.96 24.81
N GLU A 11 34.75 -23.09 25.12
CA GLU A 11 34.08 -24.29 25.60
C GLU A 11 33.57 -24.02 27.02
N CYS A 12 32.26 -23.97 27.20
CA CYS A 12 31.64 -24.09 28.52
C CYS A 12 30.95 -25.46 28.61
N GLY A 13 31.55 -26.37 29.38
CA GLY A 13 30.95 -27.65 29.74
C GLY A 13 29.69 -27.49 30.62
N PRO A 14 28.83 -28.52 30.68
CA PRO A 14 27.57 -28.43 31.39
C PRO A 14 27.76 -28.48 32.91
N VAL A 15 27.34 -27.42 33.60
CA VAL A 15 27.14 -27.44 35.06
C VAL A 15 25.68 -27.77 35.32
N LEU A 16 25.40 -28.98 35.81
CA LEU A 16 24.08 -29.38 36.30
C LEU A 16 23.89 -28.86 37.73
N PRO A 17 22.84 -28.08 38.03
CA PRO A 17 22.35 -27.95 39.39
C PRO A 17 21.45 -29.15 39.73
N SER A 18 21.79 -29.83 40.82
CA SER A 18 20.98 -30.87 41.45
C SER A 18 19.80 -30.25 42.21
N GLY A 19 18.59 -30.69 41.86
CA GLY A 19 17.44 -30.90 42.75
C GLY A 19 16.84 -29.71 43.52
N ALA A 20 15.70 -29.18 43.04
CA ALA A 20 14.54 -28.82 43.88
C ALA A 20 13.30 -28.50 43.03
N GLY A 21 12.20 -29.23 43.25
CA GLY A 21 10.83 -28.80 42.96
C GLY A 21 10.29 -29.10 41.56
N ALA A 22 9.67 -30.27 41.40
CA ALA A 22 8.79 -30.58 40.27
C ALA A 22 7.55 -29.68 40.29
N GLY A 23 7.63 -28.53 39.63
CA GLY A 23 6.46 -27.80 39.14
C GLY A 23 6.10 -28.37 37.78
N ALA A 24 4.99 -29.11 37.72
CA ALA A 24 4.46 -29.66 36.48
C ALA A 24 4.27 -28.52 35.45
N VAL A 25 5.07 -28.55 34.39
CA VAL A 25 4.83 -27.77 33.18
C VAL A 25 3.46 -28.23 32.66
N PRO A 26 2.44 -27.35 32.55
CA PRO A 26 1.19 -27.77 31.95
C PRO A 26 1.52 -28.16 30.51
N ALA A 27 1.25 -29.42 30.17
CA ALA A 27 1.33 -29.92 28.81
C ALA A 27 0.52 -28.95 27.93
N ALA A 28 1.18 -28.35 26.95
CA ALA A 28 0.54 -27.56 25.92
C ALA A 28 -0.36 -28.51 25.10
N GLY A 29 -1.58 -28.71 25.59
CA GLY A 29 -2.66 -29.31 24.86
C GLY A 29 -2.90 -28.46 23.61
N GLY A 30 -2.85 -29.12 22.46
CA GLY A 30 -3.18 -28.51 21.18
C GLY A 30 -4.67 -28.17 21.14
N ASP A 31 -5.00 -26.98 21.60
CA ASP A 31 -6.24 -26.31 21.22
C ASP A 31 -5.98 -25.58 19.91
N ILE A 32 -6.63 -26.06 18.84
CA ILE A 32 -6.80 -25.25 17.64
C ILE A 32 -7.56 -23.99 18.08
N PRO A 33 -7.00 -22.78 17.93
CA PRO A 33 -7.68 -21.56 18.33
C PRO A 33 -9.08 -21.51 17.72
N GLY A 34 -10.05 -21.04 18.49
CA GLY A 34 -11.46 -21.00 18.11
C GLY A 34 -11.67 -20.24 16.80
N VAL A 35 -12.87 -20.35 16.21
CA VAL A 35 -13.22 -19.64 14.96
C VAL A 35 -12.99 -18.12 15.07
N GLU A 36 -12.96 -17.54 16.27
CA GLU A 36 -12.74 -16.12 16.53
C GLU A 36 -11.27 -15.66 16.63
N ASP A 37 -10.29 -16.56 16.69
CA ASP A 37 -8.87 -16.24 16.97
C ASP A 37 -8.01 -15.96 15.70
N GLY A 38 -8.65 -15.84 14.54
CA GLY A 38 -8.00 -15.58 13.26
C GLY A 38 -7.76 -14.09 12.97
N TYR A 39 -7.05 -13.82 11.88
CA TYR A 39 -6.84 -12.46 11.36
C TYR A 39 -7.44 -12.37 9.96
N ALA A 40 -8.33 -11.40 9.75
CA ALA A 40 -9.02 -11.20 8.49
C ALA A 40 -8.16 -10.35 7.54
N VAL A 41 -8.02 -10.80 6.30
CA VAL A 41 -7.61 -9.93 5.18
C VAL A 41 -8.86 -9.17 4.74
N VAL A 42 -8.91 -7.86 5.01
CA VAL A 42 -10.09 -7.01 4.81
C VAL A 42 -9.98 -6.07 3.62
N GLY A 43 -8.76 -5.84 3.12
CA GLY A 43 -8.50 -5.16 1.86
C GLY A 43 -7.34 -5.83 1.14
N LEU A 44 -7.39 -5.90 -0.19
CA LEU A 44 -6.34 -6.51 -0.99
C LEU A 44 -6.23 -5.82 -2.36
N VAL A 45 -5.03 -5.36 -2.69
CA VAL A 45 -4.70 -4.75 -3.98
C VAL A 45 -3.34 -5.26 -4.44
N GLY A 46 -3.20 -5.47 -5.74
CA GLY A 46 -1.93 -5.86 -6.35
C GLY A 46 -1.87 -5.48 -7.81
N ARG A 47 -0.67 -5.17 -8.28
CA ARG A 47 -0.32 -4.98 -9.68
C ARG A 47 0.80 -5.94 -10.00
N TYR A 48 0.57 -6.75 -11.02
CA TYR A 48 1.46 -7.84 -11.42
C TYR A 48 1.68 -7.77 -12.94
N PRO A 49 2.69 -8.48 -13.47
CA PRO A 49 2.99 -8.46 -14.89
C PRO A 49 1.75 -8.78 -15.75
N ALA A 50 1.50 -7.94 -16.76
CA ALA A 50 0.30 -7.97 -17.61
C ALA A 50 -1.05 -7.95 -16.85
N ALA A 51 -1.08 -7.44 -15.61
CA ALA A 51 -2.27 -7.36 -14.76
C ALA A 51 -2.28 -6.07 -13.91
N ALA A 52 -3.00 -5.06 -14.39
CA ALA A 52 -3.14 -3.77 -13.72
C ALA A 52 -4.03 -3.81 -12.46
N ASP A 53 -4.87 -4.85 -12.31
CA ASP A 53 -5.73 -5.07 -11.15
C ASP A 53 -5.95 -6.57 -10.87
N LEU A 54 -6.63 -6.87 -9.76
CA LEU A 54 -6.86 -8.24 -9.31
C LEU A 54 -7.82 -9.05 -10.20
N ASN A 55 -8.71 -8.40 -10.96
CA ASN A 55 -9.58 -9.13 -11.88
C ASN A 55 -8.77 -9.64 -13.07
N VAL A 56 -7.93 -8.78 -13.65
CA VAL A 56 -7.02 -9.19 -14.74
C VAL A 56 -6.00 -10.20 -14.23
N PHE A 57 -5.50 -10.05 -13.00
CA PHE A 57 -4.61 -11.03 -12.39
C PHE A 57 -5.29 -12.39 -12.21
N TRP A 58 -6.56 -12.41 -11.78
CA TRP A 58 -7.35 -13.63 -11.69
C TRP A 58 -7.54 -14.28 -13.06
N ASP A 59 -7.86 -13.52 -14.10
CA ASP A 59 -8.02 -14.06 -15.45
C ASP A 59 -6.72 -14.68 -15.96
N ASN A 60 -5.59 -13.97 -15.81
CA ASN A 60 -4.27 -14.49 -16.17
C ASN A 60 -3.95 -15.78 -15.38
N LEU A 61 -4.26 -15.80 -14.09
CA LEU A 61 -4.07 -16.95 -13.21
C LEU A 61 -4.93 -18.14 -13.64
N ARG A 62 -6.23 -17.93 -13.92
CA ARG A 62 -7.19 -18.95 -14.36
C ARG A 62 -6.81 -19.55 -15.71
N GLU A 63 -6.33 -18.72 -16.63
CA GLU A 63 -5.89 -19.14 -17.98
C GLU A 63 -4.50 -19.79 -17.97
N GLY A 64 -3.70 -19.60 -16.92
CA GLY A 64 -2.31 -20.03 -16.90
C GLY A 64 -1.44 -19.25 -17.89
N ARG A 65 -1.75 -17.97 -18.07
CA ARG A 65 -1.07 -17.10 -19.05
C ARG A 65 0.40 -16.89 -18.69
N ASP A 66 1.28 -17.05 -19.68
CA ASP A 66 2.67 -16.61 -19.57
C ASP A 66 2.76 -15.09 -19.78
N THR A 67 3.30 -14.39 -18.78
CA THR A 67 3.45 -12.93 -18.77
C THR A 67 4.87 -12.48 -19.15
N SER A 68 5.72 -13.41 -19.59
CA SER A 68 7.09 -13.13 -20.00
C SER A 68 7.14 -12.18 -21.21
N SER A 69 8.03 -11.20 -21.14
CA SER A 69 8.22 -10.14 -22.14
C SER A 69 9.66 -9.63 -22.14
N ASP A 70 9.99 -8.87 -23.17
CA ASP A 70 11.23 -8.08 -23.18
C ASP A 70 11.08 -6.87 -22.24
N ALA A 71 12.19 -6.25 -21.85
CA ALA A 71 12.13 -5.05 -21.02
C ALA A 71 11.30 -3.93 -21.70
N PRO A 72 10.44 -3.20 -20.97
CA PRO A 72 9.60 -2.17 -21.57
C PRO A 72 10.42 -1.07 -22.25
N ALA A 73 10.24 -0.89 -23.57
CA ALA A 73 11.02 0.05 -24.38
C ALA A 73 10.90 1.52 -23.92
N GLY A 74 9.80 1.88 -23.25
CA GLY A 74 9.57 3.23 -22.71
C GLY A 74 10.18 3.49 -21.34
N ARG A 75 10.85 2.50 -20.71
CA ARG A 75 11.44 2.64 -19.38
C ARG A 75 12.71 3.50 -19.44
N PRO A 76 12.79 4.63 -18.72
CA PRO A 76 13.99 5.45 -18.75
C PRO A 76 15.18 4.73 -18.10
N GLY A 77 16.36 4.82 -18.73
CA GLY A 77 17.59 4.19 -18.27
C GLY A 77 18.06 3.04 -19.17
N PRO A 78 19.14 2.34 -18.79
CA PRO A 78 19.58 1.15 -19.51
C PRO A 78 18.55 0.02 -19.40
N SER A 79 18.55 -0.88 -20.39
CA SER A 79 17.79 -2.13 -20.27
C SER A 79 18.22 -2.87 -19.00
N PRO A 80 17.27 -3.32 -18.17
CA PRO A 80 17.56 -4.14 -17.00
C PRO A 80 17.88 -5.60 -17.34
N LEU A 81 17.71 -6.02 -18.60
CA LEU A 81 17.99 -7.39 -19.08
C LEU A 81 19.20 -7.42 -20.02
N GLU A 82 19.90 -8.54 -20.03
CA GLU A 82 20.90 -8.88 -21.04
C GLU A 82 20.24 -9.41 -22.34
N GLU A 83 21.01 -9.43 -23.44
CA GLU A 83 20.52 -9.92 -24.73
C GLU A 83 20.07 -11.39 -24.64
N GLY A 84 18.85 -11.68 -25.11
CA GLY A 84 18.24 -13.01 -25.09
C GLY A 84 17.55 -13.40 -23.78
N GLN A 85 17.66 -12.60 -22.71
CA GLN A 85 16.89 -12.80 -21.48
C GLN A 85 15.48 -12.24 -21.62
N ARG A 86 14.52 -12.85 -20.91
CA ARG A 86 13.16 -12.34 -20.78
C ARG A 86 12.78 -12.16 -19.32
N GLY A 87 11.85 -11.26 -19.04
CA GLY A 87 11.39 -10.94 -17.70
C GLY A 87 9.89 -10.71 -17.65
N HIS A 88 9.38 -10.39 -16.47
CA HIS A 88 7.97 -10.14 -16.22
C HIS A 88 7.84 -8.76 -15.59
N PHE A 89 7.33 -7.79 -16.36
CA PHE A 89 7.42 -6.38 -16.02
C PHE A 89 6.07 -5.77 -15.66
N LEU A 90 6.09 -4.79 -14.77
CA LEU A 90 4.99 -3.87 -14.55
C LEU A 90 5.01 -2.77 -15.62
N ASP A 91 3.80 -2.41 -16.06
CA ASP A 91 3.57 -1.20 -16.83
C ASP A 91 3.68 0.05 -15.93
N GLY A 92 4.10 1.17 -16.51
CA GLY A 92 4.06 2.45 -15.81
C GLY A 92 4.95 2.53 -14.55
N ALA A 93 6.07 1.80 -14.50
CA ALA A 93 6.98 1.84 -13.34
C ALA A 93 7.51 3.26 -13.01
N ALA A 94 7.50 4.19 -13.98
CA ALA A 94 7.86 5.59 -13.77
C ALA A 94 6.67 6.46 -13.35
N ASP A 95 5.44 5.97 -13.49
CA ASP A 95 4.23 6.76 -13.33
C ASP A 95 3.87 6.94 -11.86
N PHE A 96 3.57 8.17 -11.47
CA PHE A 96 3.13 8.48 -10.12
C PHE A 96 2.31 9.75 -10.06
N ASP A 97 1.35 9.78 -9.15
CA ASP A 97 0.53 10.94 -8.87
C ASP A 97 1.08 11.76 -7.69
N ALA A 98 2.09 12.57 -7.97
CA ALA A 98 2.73 13.37 -6.94
C ALA A 98 1.74 14.33 -6.22
N GLU A 99 0.76 14.90 -6.94
CA GLU A 99 -0.15 15.88 -6.35
C GLU A 99 -1.11 15.21 -5.34
N PHE A 100 -1.62 14.02 -5.66
CA PHE A 100 -2.48 13.25 -4.74
C PHE A 100 -1.78 12.99 -3.40
N PHE A 101 -0.51 12.60 -3.46
CA PHE A 101 0.29 12.25 -2.27
C PHE A 101 1.07 13.43 -1.68
N GLN A 102 0.78 14.67 -2.11
CA GLN A 102 1.39 15.90 -1.60
C GLN A 102 2.91 16.01 -1.82
N PHE A 103 3.40 15.42 -2.92
CA PHE A 103 4.78 15.56 -3.38
C PHE A 103 4.93 16.74 -4.34
N ALA A 104 6.01 17.50 -4.18
CA ALA A 104 6.49 18.34 -5.27
C ALA A 104 6.93 17.45 -6.46
N PRO A 105 6.81 17.90 -7.73
CA PRO A 105 7.22 17.11 -8.89
C PRO A 105 8.69 16.63 -8.80
N GLU A 106 9.58 17.51 -8.36
CA GLU A 106 11.01 17.21 -8.16
C GLU A 106 11.24 16.18 -7.06
N GLU A 107 10.47 16.27 -5.96
CA GLU A 107 10.51 15.29 -4.89
C GLU A 107 10.05 13.92 -5.40
N GLY A 108 8.93 13.87 -6.11
CA GLY A 108 8.40 12.63 -6.69
C GLY A 108 9.35 11.98 -7.69
N ALA A 109 10.12 12.78 -8.43
CA ALA A 109 11.16 12.29 -9.34
C ALA A 109 12.37 11.68 -8.61
N LEU A 110 12.70 12.16 -7.40
CA LEU A 110 13.79 11.63 -6.58
C LEU A 110 13.34 10.47 -5.69
N THR A 111 12.04 10.29 -5.47
CA THR A 111 11.49 9.16 -4.71
C THR A 111 11.62 7.86 -5.49
N ASP A 112 12.06 6.80 -4.82
CA ASP A 112 12.15 5.46 -5.41
C ASP A 112 10.79 5.03 -6.01
N PRO A 113 10.75 4.54 -7.26
CA PRO A 113 9.49 4.10 -7.85
C PRO A 113 8.80 2.96 -7.08
N GLN A 114 9.54 2.16 -6.32
CA GLN A 114 8.96 1.15 -5.42
C GLN A 114 8.15 1.80 -4.28
N GLU A 115 8.64 2.91 -3.71
CA GLU A 115 7.93 3.69 -2.68
C GLU A 115 6.67 4.32 -3.26
N ARG A 116 6.76 4.87 -4.47
CA ARG A 116 5.63 5.47 -5.20
C ARG A 116 4.51 4.48 -5.47
N LEU A 117 4.84 3.33 -6.04
CA LEU A 117 3.87 2.27 -6.31
C LEU A 117 3.28 1.69 -5.02
N PHE A 118 4.09 1.55 -3.96
CA PHE A 118 3.59 1.11 -2.66
C PHE A 118 2.59 2.11 -2.07
N LEU A 119 2.86 3.41 -2.11
CA LEU A 119 1.93 4.44 -1.61
C LEU A 119 0.57 4.36 -2.29
N GLU A 120 0.56 4.23 -3.63
CA GLU A 120 -0.68 4.07 -4.38
C GLU A 120 -1.43 2.80 -4.00
N THR A 121 -0.75 1.65 -3.99
CA THR A 121 -1.39 0.37 -3.71
C THR A 121 -1.85 0.24 -2.26
N ALA A 122 -1.12 0.82 -1.31
CA ALA A 122 -1.52 0.89 0.09
C ALA A 122 -2.76 1.78 0.29
N TRP A 123 -2.82 2.94 -0.39
CA TRP A 123 -4.02 3.78 -0.37
C TRP A 123 -5.22 3.03 -0.96
N GLU A 124 -5.06 2.40 -2.11
CA GLU A 124 -6.12 1.61 -2.75
C GLU A 124 -6.57 0.45 -1.84
N ALA A 125 -5.66 -0.24 -1.16
CA ALA A 125 -6.00 -1.33 -0.23
C ALA A 125 -6.75 -0.83 1.02
N LEU A 126 -6.43 0.37 1.51
CA LEU A 126 -7.18 1.00 2.60
C LEU A 126 -8.58 1.41 2.16
N GLU A 127 -8.76 1.91 0.93
CA GLU A 127 -10.08 2.19 0.37
C GLU A 127 -10.89 0.91 0.08
N ASP A 128 -10.23 -0.16 -0.39
CA ASP A 128 -10.85 -1.49 -0.58
C ASP A 128 -11.34 -2.07 0.76
N ALA A 129 -10.57 -1.89 1.84
CA ALA A 129 -10.99 -2.23 3.20
C ALA A 129 -12.03 -1.27 3.80
N GLY A 130 -12.31 -0.14 3.14
CA GLY A 130 -13.08 0.96 3.72
C GLY A 130 -12.46 1.53 5.00
N CYS A 131 -11.16 1.37 5.19
CA CYS A 131 -10.39 1.81 6.36
C CYS A 131 -9.75 3.18 6.11
N THR A 132 -10.58 4.17 5.78
CA THR A 132 -10.18 5.57 5.57
C THR A 132 -11.13 6.49 6.36
N GLY A 133 -10.79 7.79 6.46
CA GLY A 133 -11.62 8.78 7.15
C GLY A 133 -11.98 8.37 8.59
N ALA A 134 -13.25 8.55 8.95
CA ALA A 134 -13.78 8.26 10.29
C ALA A 134 -13.48 6.82 10.77
N ARG A 135 -13.50 5.81 9.89
CA ARG A 135 -13.20 4.42 10.27
C ARG A 135 -11.73 4.22 10.60
N LEU A 136 -10.82 4.88 9.88
CA LEU A 136 -9.39 4.92 10.23
C LEU A 136 -9.20 5.68 11.55
N ASP A 137 -9.90 6.81 11.70
CA ASP A 137 -9.95 7.59 12.92
C ASP A 137 -10.58 6.87 14.09
N ALA A 138 -11.27 5.74 13.92
CA ALA A 138 -11.85 4.93 15.01
C ALA A 138 -10.92 3.79 15.47
N LEU A 139 -9.84 3.52 14.74
CA LEU A 139 -8.84 2.53 15.14
C LEU A 139 -8.02 3.08 16.30
N ARG A 140 -8.07 2.42 17.46
CA ARG A 140 -7.44 2.87 18.71
C ARG A 140 -6.34 1.91 19.13
N GLY A 141 -5.20 2.47 19.54
CA GLY A 141 -4.11 1.73 20.16
C GLY A 141 -4.43 1.36 21.61
N PRO A 142 -3.51 0.64 22.28
CA PRO A 142 -3.68 0.21 23.67
C PRO A 142 -3.75 1.40 24.64
N ASP A 143 -3.14 2.53 24.27
CA ASP A 143 -3.13 3.81 24.98
C ASP A 143 -4.30 4.75 24.60
N GLY A 144 -5.19 4.32 23.70
CA GLY A 144 -6.28 5.14 23.16
C GLY A 144 -5.87 6.08 22.03
N THR A 145 -4.64 6.04 21.55
CA THR A 145 -4.18 6.87 20.42
C THR A 145 -4.94 6.47 19.14
N PRO A 146 -5.49 7.43 18.36
CA PRO A 146 -6.20 7.12 17.12
C PRO A 146 -5.26 6.67 16.01
N ARG A 147 -5.82 6.13 14.93
CA ARG A 147 -5.11 5.66 13.73
C ARG A 147 -4.00 4.65 14.05
N ALA A 148 -4.24 3.79 15.04
CA ALA A 148 -3.29 2.76 15.46
C ALA A 148 -3.21 1.62 14.43
N VAL A 149 -2.55 1.92 13.32
CA VAL A 149 -2.34 1.03 12.18
C VAL A 149 -0.86 0.80 11.99
N GLY A 150 -0.42 -0.46 12.05
CA GLY A 150 0.96 -0.82 11.74
C GLY A 150 1.19 -0.87 10.22
N VAL A 151 2.42 -0.64 9.77
CA VAL A 151 2.81 -0.70 8.35
C VAL A 151 4.06 -1.56 8.22
N PHE A 152 3.93 -2.71 7.56
CA PHE A 152 4.99 -3.69 7.39
C PHE A 152 5.21 -3.94 5.90
N VAL A 153 6.38 -3.62 5.38
CA VAL A 153 6.63 -3.63 3.93
C VAL A 153 7.85 -4.49 3.61
N GLY A 154 7.66 -5.50 2.77
CA GLY A 154 8.75 -6.28 2.19
C GLY A 154 9.45 -5.50 1.08
N ALA A 155 10.76 -5.30 1.20
CA ALA A 155 11.58 -4.67 0.15
C ALA A 155 13.04 -5.12 0.28
N SER A 156 13.70 -5.34 -0.86
CA SER A 156 15.11 -5.76 -0.90
C SER A 156 15.91 -5.07 -2.01
N ALA A 157 15.23 -4.53 -3.04
CA ALA A 157 15.86 -3.88 -4.19
C ALA A 157 16.30 -2.45 -3.92
N GLY A 158 17.55 -2.10 -4.27
CA GLY A 158 18.12 -0.75 -4.17
C GLY A 158 18.46 -0.12 -5.53
N ASP A 159 17.83 -0.59 -6.62
CA ASP A 159 18.21 -0.28 -8.00
C ASP A 159 18.22 1.22 -8.32
N TYR A 160 17.29 1.98 -7.76
CA TYR A 160 17.17 3.41 -8.04
C TYR A 160 18.36 4.22 -7.51
N ALA A 161 18.93 3.79 -6.37
CA ALA A 161 20.17 4.36 -5.83
C ALA A 161 21.37 4.08 -6.76
N LEU A 162 21.41 2.90 -7.41
CA LEU A 162 22.46 2.57 -8.39
C LEU A 162 22.34 3.42 -9.64
N LEU A 163 21.12 3.62 -10.15
CA LEU A 163 20.86 4.54 -11.27
C LEU A 163 21.31 5.96 -10.93
N ALA A 164 21.03 6.43 -9.71
CA ALA A 164 21.46 7.75 -9.29
C ALA A 164 22.97 7.89 -9.13
N ALA A 165 23.66 6.86 -8.63
CA ALA A 165 25.12 6.84 -8.59
C ALA A 165 25.71 6.92 -10.01
N ALA A 166 25.12 6.21 -10.98
CA ALA A 166 25.51 6.31 -12.38
C ALA A 166 25.28 7.73 -12.95
N SER A 167 24.13 8.35 -12.67
CA SER A 167 23.85 9.73 -13.11
C SER A 167 24.77 10.76 -12.45
N PHE A 168 25.09 10.58 -11.15
CA PHE A 168 26.07 11.39 -10.43
C PHE A 168 27.44 11.37 -11.10
N SER A 169 27.93 10.18 -11.50
CA SER A 169 29.20 10.03 -12.20
C SER A 169 29.25 10.72 -13.58
N ARG A 170 28.08 11.00 -14.18
CA ARG A 170 27.93 11.76 -15.42
C ARG A 170 27.77 13.28 -15.19
N GLY A 171 28.00 13.76 -13.96
CA GLY A 171 27.89 15.17 -13.61
C GLY A 171 26.46 15.66 -13.38
N ARG A 172 25.51 14.74 -13.16
CA ARG A 172 24.11 15.06 -12.81
C ARG A 172 23.86 14.63 -11.36
N PRO A 173 24.25 15.45 -10.36
CA PRO A 173 24.08 15.07 -8.97
C PRO A 173 22.60 15.03 -8.61
N ALA A 174 22.08 13.83 -8.35
CA ALA A 174 20.76 13.59 -7.80
C ALA A 174 20.90 12.63 -6.62
N VAL A 175 20.29 12.96 -5.49
CA VAL A 175 20.32 12.13 -4.28
C VAL A 175 18.92 11.56 -4.08
N PRO A 176 18.65 10.32 -4.55
CA PRO A 176 17.33 9.74 -4.45
C PRO A 176 17.00 9.41 -3.00
N ARG A 177 15.69 9.46 -2.68
CA ARG A 177 15.16 8.95 -1.42
C ARG A 177 14.78 7.49 -1.62
N SER A 178 15.77 6.62 -1.46
CA SER A 178 15.66 5.16 -1.70
C SER A 178 15.91 4.31 -0.45
N GLY A 179 15.93 4.90 0.75
CA GLY A 179 16.02 4.12 1.98
C GLY A 179 14.72 3.34 2.18
N HIS A 180 14.78 2.00 2.31
CA HIS A 180 13.57 1.17 2.46
C HIS A 180 12.70 1.54 3.65
N TRP A 181 13.25 2.19 4.69
CA TRP A 181 12.49 2.78 5.80
C TRP A 181 11.43 3.80 5.34
N GLY A 182 11.62 4.42 4.16
CA GLY A 182 10.69 5.38 3.57
C GLY A 182 9.34 4.76 3.23
N LEU A 183 9.31 3.48 2.84
CA LEU A 183 8.08 2.75 2.49
C LEU A 183 7.03 2.83 3.63
N PRO A 184 7.28 2.29 4.83
CA PRO A 184 6.33 2.41 5.94
C PRO A 184 6.23 3.85 6.48
N GLY A 185 7.35 4.58 6.54
CA GLY A 185 7.40 5.90 7.16
C GLY A 185 6.57 6.95 6.43
N ARG A 186 6.53 6.91 5.09
CA ARG A 186 5.78 7.87 4.27
C ARG A 186 4.29 7.64 4.32
N LEU A 187 3.84 6.38 4.28
CA LEU A 187 2.43 6.06 4.46
C LEU A 187 1.96 6.48 5.86
N ALA A 188 2.77 6.18 6.88
CA ALA A 188 2.47 6.57 8.25
C ALA A 188 2.38 8.09 8.41
N ALA A 189 3.32 8.85 7.85
CA ALA A 189 3.31 10.31 7.91
C ALA A 189 2.11 10.91 7.14
N LEU A 190 1.82 10.41 5.93
CA LEU A 190 0.72 10.89 5.09
C LEU A 190 -0.65 10.73 5.78
N LEU A 191 -0.85 9.61 6.47
CA LEU A 191 -2.12 9.26 7.09
C LEU A 191 -2.14 9.50 8.60
N GLY A 192 -1.06 9.99 9.21
CA GLY A 192 -0.95 10.15 10.67
C GLY A 192 -1.11 8.83 11.43
N LEU A 193 -0.54 7.73 10.93
CA LEU A 193 -0.64 6.42 11.55
C LEU A 193 0.29 6.33 12.78
N SER A 194 -0.21 5.74 13.86
CA SER A 194 0.49 5.65 15.14
C SER A 194 1.02 4.25 15.46
N GLY A 195 0.75 3.24 14.62
CA GLY A 195 1.22 1.88 14.84
C GLY A 195 2.69 1.66 14.41
N PRO A 196 3.23 0.44 14.63
CA PRO A 196 4.61 0.11 14.27
C PRO A 196 4.85 0.21 12.76
N GLY A 197 5.98 0.79 12.34
CA GLY A 197 6.38 0.90 10.94
C GLY A 197 7.71 0.19 10.67
N GLN A 198 7.74 -0.82 9.79
CA GLN A 198 8.95 -1.60 9.51
C GLN A 198 9.08 -1.97 8.03
N ALA A 199 10.28 -1.75 7.49
CA ALA A 199 10.73 -2.34 6.25
C ALA A 199 11.44 -3.66 6.56
N VAL A 200 11.14 -4.70 5.79
CA VAL A 200 11.57 -6.07 6.05
C VAL A 200 12.28 -6.61 4.82
N ASP A 201 13.51 -7.08 5.01
CA ASP A 201 14.27 -7.79 3.99
C ASP A 201 14.64 -9.19 4.51
N THR A 202 13.92 -10.19 3.99
CA THR A 202 14.27 -11.60 4.09
C THR A 202 14.29 -12.22 2.69
N ALA A 203 14.82 -11.46 1.72
CA ALA A 203 14.88 -11.81 0.30
C ALA A 203 13.49 -12.14 -0.28
N GLN A 204 13.30 -13.28 -0.95
CA GLN A 204 12.05 -13.57 -1.67
C GLN A 204 10.82 -13.76 -0.78
N CYS A 205 11.03 -14.03 0.51
CA CYS A 205 9.95 -14.24 1.48
C CYS A 205 9.66 -12.98 2.34
N SER A 206 10.20 -11.82 1.96
CA SER A 206 10.05 -10.54 2.68
C SER A 206 8.59 -10.18 2.94
N ALA A 207 7.71 -10.27 1.95
CA ALA A 207 6.27 -10.00 2.10
C ALA A 207 5.58 -10.89 3.15
N LEU A 208 5.87 -12.19 3.16
CA LEU A 208 5.26 -13.12 4.13
C LEU A 208 5.84 -12.93 5.53
N THR A 209 7.11 -12.53 5.62
CA THR A 209 7.74 -12.15 6.88
C THR A 209 7.11 -10.87 7.44
N ALA A 210 6.90 -9.87 6.59
CA ALA A 210 6.17 -8.64 6.94
C ALA A 210 4.75 -8.97 7.43
N LEU A 211 4.04 -9.88 6.76
CA LEU A 211 2.74 -10.38 7.23
C LEU A 211 2.82 -11.09 8.59
N HIS A 212 3.84 -11.91 8.80
CA HIS A 212 4.07 -12.56 10.09
C HIS A 212 4.26 -11.53 11.21
N LEU A 213 5.11 -10.53 11.00
CA LEU A 213 5.35 -9.45 11.96
C LEU A 213 4.09 -8.62 12.23
N ALA A 214 3.32 -8.29 11.20
CA ALA A 214 2.04 -7.62 11.33
C ALA A 214 1.05 -8.41 12.21
N VAL A 215 0.94 -9.72 11.98
CA VAL A 215 0.10 -10.60 12.81
C VAL A 215 0.61 -10.66 14.25
N GLN A 216 1.92 -10.65 14.49
CA GLN A 216 2.47 -10.59 15.84
C GLN A 216 2.15 -9.26 16.54
N ALA A 217 2.27 -8.13 15.83
CA ALA A 217 1.93 -6.81 16.37
C ALA A 217 0.44 -6.69 16.71
N LEU A 218 -0.44 -7.18 15.83
CA LEU A 218 -1.88 -7.26 16.08
C LEU A 218 -2.19 -8.15 17.30
N ARG A 219 -1.52 -9.31 17.40
CA ARG A 219 -1.69 -10.24 18.52
C ARG A 219 -1.30 -9.63 19.86
N ARG A 220 -0.24 -8.81 19.87
CA ARG A 220 0.26 -8.09 21.05
C ARG A 220 -0.56 -6.84 21.37
N GLY A 221 -1.48 -6.44 20.50
CA GLY A 221 -2.27 -5.22 20.64
C GLY A 221 -1.48 -3.94 20.40
N GLU A 222 -0.33 -4.01 19.71
CA GLU A 222 0.48 -2.82 19.37
C GLU A 222 -0.20 -1.97 18.28
N CYS A 223 -1.13 -2.56 17.53
CA CYS A 223 -1.98 -1.88 16.57
C CYS A 223 -3.35 -2.58 16.47
N ALA A 224 -4.37 -1.87 15.98
CA ALA A 224 -5.73 -2.37 15.77
C ALA A 224 -5.98 -2.90 14.35
N ALA A 225 -5.17 -2.44 13.38
CA ALA A 225 -5.10 -2.94 12.02
C ALA A 225 -3.65 -2.87 11.54
N ALA A 226 -3.33 -3.55 10.44
CA ALA A 226 -2.02 -3.45 9.81
C ALA A 226 -2.14 -3.41 8.29
N VAL A 227 -1.33 -2.55 7.67
CA VAL A 227 -1.05 -2.58 6.23
C VAL A 227 0.19 -3.44 6.02
N VAL A 228 0.06 -4.47 5.20
CA VAL A 228 1.15 -5.35 4.80
C VAL A 228 1.36 -5.17 3.31
N GLY A 229 2.55 -4.79 2.88
CA GLY A 229 2.84 -4.61 1.46
C GLY A 229 4.18 -5.18 1.05
N ALA A 230 4.43 -5.13 -0.24
CA ALA A 230 5.74 -5.37 -0.82
C ALA A 230 5.81 -4.74 -2.21
N ALA A 231 7.01 -4.34 -2.61
CA ALA A 231 7.30 -3.83 -3.93
C ALA A 231 8.65 -4.40 -4.40
N GLU A 232 8.71 -4.78 -5.67
CA GLU A 232 9.92 -5.19 -6.36
C GLU A 232 9.88 -4.64 -7.78
N LEU A 233 10.94 -3.94 -8.18
CA LEU A 233 11.16 -3.50 -9.55
C LEU A 233 12.58 -3.88 -9.98
N LEU A 234 12.73 -4.17 -11.27
CA LEU A 234 13.99 -4.43 -11.92
C LEU A 234 14.38 -3.20 -12.76
N LEU A 235 15.22 -2.34 -12.20
CA LEU A 235 15.55 -1.04 -12.80
C LEU A 235 17.01 -0.94 -13.24
N HIS A 236 17.90 -1.81 -12.74
CA HIS A 236 19.33 -1.72 -13.01
C HIS A 236 19.90 -3.03 -13.58
N PRO A 237 20.77 -2.99 -14.63
CA PRO A 237 21.32 -4.17 -15.29
C PRO A 237 22.19 -5.06 -14.39
N SER A 238 22.72 -4.56 -13.27
CA SER A 238 23.47 -5.41 -12.31
C SER A 238 22.61 -6.48 -11.65
N ARG A 239 21.29 -6.43 -11.83
CA ARG A 239 20.33 -7.42 -11.34
C ARG A 239 19.69 -8.24 -12.46
N ALA A 240 20.21 -8.09 -13.69
CA ALA A 240 19.76 -8.84 -14.85
C ALA A 240 19.84 -10.34 -14.57
N ARG A 241 18.76 -11.04 -14.90
CA ARG A 241 18.62 -12.49 -14.80
C ARG A 241 17.39 -12.91 -15.57
N ASP A 242 17.43 -14.12 -16.12
CA ASP A 242 16.30 -14.69 -16.82
C ASP A 242 15.13 -14.95 -15.86
N ALA A 243 13.91 -14.76 -16.38
CA ALA A 243 12.65 -14.85 -15.62
C ALA A 243 12.60 -13.94 -14.36
N ALA A 244 13.34 -12.83 -14.35
CA ALA A 244 13.16 -11.79 -13.34
C ALA A 244 11.72 -11.27 -13.35
N GLY A 245 11.15 -11.02 -12.17
CA GLY A 245 9.80 -10.51 -12.02
C GLY A 245 9.76 -9.15 -11.34
N GLU A 246 8.66 -8.45 -11.57
CA GLU A 246 8.27 -7.24 -10.87
C GLU A 246 6.90 -7.44 -10.24
N GLY A 247 6.61 -6.68 -9.18
CA GLY A 247 5.32 -6.78 -8.52
C GLY A 247 5.18 -5.79 -7.40
N VAL A 248 3.96 -5.34 -7.17
CA VAL A 248 3.62 -4.53 -6.01
C VAL A 248 2.25 -4.92 -5.50
N GLY A 249 2.08 -4.90 -4.18
CA GLY A 249 0.76 -5.08 -3.59
C GLY A 249 0.69 -4.59 -2.16
N ALA A 250 -0.53 -4.55 -1.66
CA ALA A 250 -0.84 -4.26 -0.28
C ALA A 250 -2.09 -5.03 0.18
N ALA A 251 -2.08 -5.45 1.44
CA ALA A 251 -3.19 -6.07 2.14
C ALA A 251 -3.45 -5.34 3.45
N VAL A 252 -4.71 -5.16 3.81
CA VAL A 252 -5.12 -4.65 5.12
C VAL A 252 -5.58 -5.82 5.96
N VAL A 253 -5.00 -5.95 7.15
CA VAL A 253 -5.25 -7.06 8.08
C VAL A 253 -5.80 -6.54 9.39
N LYS A 254 -6.84 -7.20 9.92
CA LYS A 254 -7.43 -6.92 11.23
C LYS A 254 -7.63 -8.21 12.02
N PRO A 255 -7.72 -8.18 13.35
CA PRO A 255 -8.26 -9.30 14.12
C PRO A 255 -9.66 -9.63 13.61
N LEU A 256 -9.96 -10.91 13.34
CA LEU A 256 -11.22 -11.32 12.71
C LEU A 256 -12.44 -10.82 13.49
N ARG A 257 -12.39 -10.90 14.82
CA ARG A 257 -13.46 -10.42 15.69
C ARG A 257 -13.77 -8.93 15.51
N ARG A 258 -12.73 -8.10 15.33
CA ARG A 258 -12.89 -6.67 15.02
C ARG A 258 -13.39 -6.46 13.60
N ALA A 259 -12.85 -7.19 12.62
CA ALA A 259 -13.31 -7.10 11.24
C ALA A 259 -14.83 -7.38 11.13
N LEU A 260 -15.31 -8.41 11.83
CA LEU A 260 -16.74 -8.74 11.88
C LEU A 260 -17.57 -7.67 12.61
N ALA A 261 -17.06 -7.12 13.71
CA ALA A 261 -17.73 -6.05 14.45
C ALA A 261 -17.80 -4.74 13.65
N ASP A 262 -16.75 -4.43 12.90
CA ASP A 262 -16.65 -3.25 12.03
C ASP A 262 -17.46 -3.43 10.73
N GLY A 263 -18.00 -4.62 10.47
CA GLY A 263 -18.70 -4.96 9.24
C GLY A 263 -17.78 -5.06 8.02
N ASP A 264 -16.49 -5.34 8.19
CA ASP A 264 -15.55 -5.45 7.08
C ASP A 264 -15.84 -6.64 6.17
N ARG A 265 -15.52 -6.48 4.88
CA ARG A 265 -15.41 -7.61 3.97
C ARG A 265 -14.23 -8.46 4.41
N VAL A 266 -14.37 -9.77 4.39
CA VAL A 266 -13.27 -10.70 4.68
C VAL A 266 -12.96 -11.50 3.42
N TYR A 267 -11.80 -11.23 2.81
CA TYR A 267 -11.29 -12.00 1.67
C TYR A 267 -10.88 -13.41 2.07
N ALA A 268 -10.13 -13.52 3.18
CA ALA A 268 -9.68 -14.77 3.76
C ALA A 268 -9.33 -14.57 5.25
N VAL A 269 -9.31 -15.67 6.00
CA VAL A 269 -8.86 -15.70 7.39
C VAL A 269 -7.48 -16.34 7.48
N ILE A 270 -6.51 -15.59 7.99
CA ILE A 270 -5.19 -16.09 8.38
C ILE A 270 -5.34 -16.82 9.71
N ARG A 271 -5.07 -18.12 9.71
CA ARG A 271 -5.12 -18.98 10.91
C ARG A 271 -3.76 -19.11 11.58
N ALA A 272 -2.69 -19.10 10.80
CA ALA A 272 -1.33 -19.23 11.31
C ALA A 272 -0.32 -18.55 10.39
N THR A 273 0.76 -18.04 10.98
CA THR A 273 1.94 -17.55 10.28
C THR A 273 3.20 -18.05 10.98
N SER A 274 4.26 -18.33 10.23
CA SER A 274 5.56 -18.71 10.78
C SER A 274 6.68 -18.27 9.84
N SER A 275 7.82 -17.86 10.40
CA SER A 275 9.01 -17.51 9.61
C SER A 275 10.30 -17.94 10.33
N GLY A 276 11.32 -18.36 9.59
CA GLY A 276 12.64 -18.70 10.13
C GLY A 276 13.45 -19.60 9.20
N PHE A 277 14.64 -20.06 9.63
CA PHE A 277 15.44 -21.04 8.87
C PHE A 277 14.93 -22.48 8.97
N ALA A 278 14.15 -22.77 10.02
CA ALA A 278 13.46 -24.04 10.21
C ALA A 278 12.10 -23.76 10.87
N PRO A 279 11.19 -23.06 10.17
CA PRO A 279 9.89 -22.77 10.75
C PRO A 279 9.15 -24.09 11.00
N PRO A 280 8.36 -24.19 12.08
CA PRO A 280 7.64 -25.41 12.40
C PRO A 280 6.80 -25.86 11.19
N PRO A 281 6.68 -27.18 10.95
CA PRO A 281 5.86 -27.68 9.86
C PRO A 281 4.42 -27.19 10.07
N ALA A 282 3.81 -26.63 9.03
CA ALA A 282 2.37 -26.35 9.10
C ALA A 282 1.61 -27.67 9.05
N PRO A 283 0.43 -27.76 9.70
CA PRO A 283 -0.50 -28.82 9.41
C PRO A 283 -0.85 -28.74 7.93
N ALA A 284 -0.34 -29.69 7.14
CA ALA A 284 -0.68 -29.79 5.73
C ALA A 284 -2.18 -30.11 5.63
N PRO A 285 -2.99 -29.26 5.01
CA PRO A 285 -4.40 -29.59 4.84
C PRO A 285 -4.50 -30.81 3.92
N ALA A 286 -5.09 -31.90 4.40
CA ALA A 286 -5.23 -33.15 3.65
C ALA A 286 -5.95 -32.97 2.28
N ALA A 287 -6.68 -31.86 2.10
CA ALA A 287 -7.41 -31.51 0.88
C ALA A 287 -7.35 -29.99 0.55
N GLY A 288 -6.21 -29.32 0.78
CA GLY A 288 -6.05 -27.87 0.56
C GLY A 288 -5.13 -27.48 -0.61
N LEU A 289 -5.14 -26.20 -0.97
CA LEU A 289 -4.17 -25.61 -1.91
C LEU A 289 -2.81 -25.45 -1.21
N HIS A 290 -1.72 -25.80 -1.91
CA HIS A 290 -0.37 -25.44 -1.50
C HIS A 290 0.25 -24.54 -2.58
N GLU A 291 0.38 -23.26 -2.27
CA GLU A 291 0.92 -22.24 -3.16
C GLU A 291 2.40 -22.01 -2.80
N THR A 292 3.29 -22.35 -3.72
CA THR A 292 4.75 -22.30 -3.51
C THR A 292 5.40 -21.14 -4.27
N ARG A 293 6.66 -20.83 -3.92
CA ARG A 293 7.49 -19.91 -4.69
C ARG A 293 7.55 -20.31 -6.17
N GLU A 294 7.82 -21.57 -6.47
CA GLU A 294 7.99 -22.05 -7.85
C GLU A 294 6.70 -21.89 -8.66
N ALA A 295 5.55 -22.16 -8.05
CA ALA A 295 4.25 -21.95 -8.69
C ALA A 295 4.00 -20.46 -9.00
N THR A 296 4.39 -19.57 -8.08
CA THR A 296 4.27 -18.12 -8.25
C THR A 296 5.23 -17.57 -9.31
N VAL A 297 6.49 -18.00 -9.28
CA VAL A 297 7.54 -17.60 -10.23
C VAL A 297 7.16 -17.94 -11.67
N ARG A 298 6.51 -19.08 -11.91
CA ARG A 298 6.01 -19.43 -13.25
C ARG A 298 4.99 -18.45 -13.82
N ARG A 299 4.31 -17.67 -12.97
CA ARG A 299 3.22 -16.77 -13.38
C ARG A 299 3.67 -15.33 -13.54
N ILE A 300 4.58 -14.88 -12.68
CA ILE A 300 4.98 -13.46 -12.60
C ILE A 300 6.50 -13.25 -12.58
N GLY A 301 7.29 -14.28 -12.85
CA GLY A 301 8.74 -14.26 -12.64
C GLY A 301 9.13 -14.25 -11.17
N ASP A 302 10.42 -14.26 -10.90
CA ASP A 302 10.92 -14.08 -9.54
C ASP A 302 10.90 -12.59 -9.17
N ALA A 303 9.79 -12.19 -8.56
CA ALA A 303 9.53 -10.82 -8.13
C ALA A 303 10.11 -10.50 -6.74
N GLY A 304 11.24 -11.13 -6.36
CA GLY A 304 12.00 -10.76 -5.17
C GLY A 304 11.12 -10.62 -3.93
N ALA A 305 11.19 -9.47 -3.25
CA ALA A 305 10.44 -9.20 -2.03
C ALA A 305 8.90 -9.29 -2.20
N ALA A 306 8.39 -9.03 -3.41
CA ALA A 306 6.96 -9.08 -3.74
C ALA A 306 6.43 -10.49 -4.04
N THR A 307 7.31 -11.49 -4.22
CA THR A 307 6.93 -12.88 -4.54
C THR A 307 5.94 -13.44 -3.52
N GLY A 308 6.20 -13.25 -2.23
CA GLY A 308 5.32 -13.71 -1.17
C GLY A 308 3.92 -13.08 -1.20
N LEU A 309 3.81 -11.81 -1.61
CA LEU A 309 2.53 -11.12 -1.67
C LEU A 309 1.72 -11.53 -2.90
N ALA A 310 2.39 -11.78 -4.02
CA ALA A 310 1.76 -12.37 -5.20
C ALA A 310 1.20 -13.76 -4.91
N ALA A 311 1.98 -14.60 -4.20
CA ALA A 311 1.55 -15.93 -3.77
C ALA A 311 0.34 -15.85 -2.83
N LEU A 312 0.37 -14.93 -1.85
CA LEU A 312 -0.77 -14.66 -0.97
C LEU A 312 -2.01 -14.25 -1.77
N THR A 313 -1.85 -13.32 -2.71
CA THR A 313 -2.94 -12.82 -3.54
C THR A 313 -3.55 -13.92 -4.39
N ALA A 314 -2.73 -14.74 -5.05
CA ALA A 314 -3.19 -15.87 -5.86
C ALA A 314 -3.95 -16.90 -5.02
N ALA A 315 -3.50 -17.20 -3.79
CA ALA A 315 -4.19 -18.11 -2.89
C ALA A 315 -5.55 -17.54 -2.42
N VAL A 316 -5.60 -16.25 -2.09
CA VAL A 316 -6.85 -15.56 -1.70
C VAL A 316 -7.87 -15.57 -2.84
N LEU A 317 -7.43 -15.28 -4.08
CA LEU A 317 -8.33 -15.30 -5.24
C LEU A 317 -8.86 -16.71 -5.55
N GLN A 318 -8.00 -17.74 -5.50
CA GLN A 318 -8.44 -19.14 -5.68
C GLN A 318 -9.43 -19.59 -4.60
N LEU A 319 -9.25 -19.15 -3.35
CA LEU A 319 -10.22 -19.38 -2.26
C LEU A 319 -11.56 -18.70 -2.56
N GLY A 320 -11.52 -17.41 -2.94
CA GLY A 320 -12.72 -16.61 -3.19
C GLY A 320 -13.54 -17.08 -4.40
N HIS A 321 -12.87 -17.50 -5.47
CA HIS A 321 -13.52 -18.05 -6.67
C HIS A 321 -13.83 -19.55 -6.56
N GLY A 322 -13.45 -20.20 -5.46
CA GLY A 322 -13.61 -21.64 -5.29
C GLY A 322 -13.04 -22.46 -6.46
N THR A 323 -11.94 -21.99 -7.05
CA THR A 323 -11.37 -22.54 -8.28
C THR A 323 -9.85 -22.66 -8.12
N LEU A 324 -9.31 -23.82 -8.45
CA LEU A 324 -7.87 -24.06 -8.48
C LEU A 324 -7.32 -23.68 -9.86
N ALA A 325 -6.36 -22.78 -9.92
CA ALA A 325 -5.71 -22.27 -11.14
C ALA A 325 -4.62 -23.23 -11.66
N PRO A 326 -4.32 -23.34 -12.96
CA PRO A 326 -3.36 -24.31 -13.49
C PRO A 326 -2.03 -24.42 -12.71
N ALA A 327 -1.48 -25.64 -12.67
CA ALA A 327 -0.21 -25.98 -12.03
C ALA A 327 0.54 -27.02 -12.89
N ALA A 328 1.81 -27.30 -12.59
CA ALA A 328 2.60 -28.26 -13.37
C ALA A 328 1.96 -29.67 -13.44
N SER A 329 1.35 -30.12 -12.34
CA SER A 329 0.61 -31.38 -12.27
C SER A 329 -0.84 -31.28 -12.77
N ARG A 330 -1.28 -30.08 -13.17
CA ARG A 330 -2.67 -29.80 -13.55
C ARG A 330 -2.74 -28.68 -14.60
N PRO A 331 -2.87 -29.01 -15.89
CA PRO A 331 -2.72 -28.05 -16.98
C PRO A 331 -3.87 -27.04 -17.10
N THR A 332 -5.03 -27.30 -16.47
CA THR A 332 -6.22 -26.44 -16.58
C THR A 332 -6.80 -26.06 -15.21
N ALA A 333 -7.53 -24.95 -15.18
CA ALA A 333 -8.31 -24.56 -14.00
C ALA A 333 -9.40 -25.60 -13.73
N ARG A 334 -9.71 -25.83 -12.45
CA ARG A 334 -10.81 -26.74 -12.05
C ARG A 334 -11.57 -26.19 -10.86
N PRO A 335 -12.87 -26.52 -10.72
CA PRO A 335 -13.61 -26.26 -9.50
C PRO A 335 -12.89 -26.84 -8.28
N TRP A 336 -12.90 -26.08 -7.20
CA TRP A 336 -12.39 -26.46 -5.90
C TRP A 336 -13.60 -26.68 -4.98
N PRO A 337 -14.19 -27.88 -4.91
CA PRO A 337 -15.32 -28.11 -4.02
C PRO A 337 -14.89 -27.97 -2.56
N ARG A 338 -15.81 -27.52 -1.71
CA ARG A 338 -15.58 -27.49 -0.26
C ARG A 338 -15.38 -28.92 0.26
N PRO A 339 -14.37 -29.17 1.10
CA PRO A 339 -14.27 -30.43 1.80
C PRO A 339 -15.51 -30.65 2.68
N ARG A 340 -15.80 -31.90 3.05
CA ARG A 340 -16.91 -32.24 3.94
C ARG A 340 -16.38 -32.96 5.18
N ASP A 341 -16.95 -32.67 6.34
CA ASP A 341 -16.62 -33.37 7.59
C ASP A 341 -17.18 -34.82 7.60
N GLY A 342 -16.90 -35.57 8.66
CA GLY A 342 -17.39 -36.95 8.83
C GLY A 342 -18.92 -37.07 8.89
N GLN A 343 -19.63 -35.96 9.03
CA GLN A 343 -21.09 -35.83 9.02
C GLN A 343 -21.62 -35.28 7.69
N GLY A 344 -20.77 -35.10 6.67
CA GLY A 344 -21.13 -34.62 5.35
C GLY A 344 -21.37 -33.10 5.25
N ARG A 345 -21.09 -32.32 6.30
CA ARG A 345 -21.25 -30.86 6.31
C ARG A 345 -20.05 -30.19 5.64
N PRO A 346 -20.27 -29.16 4.81
CA PRO A 346 -19.18 -28.46 4.14
C PRO A 346 -18.30 -27.74 5.17
N THR A 347 -16.99 -27.90 5.04
CA THR A 347 -15.98 -27.17 5.80
C THR A 347 -15.31 -26.11 4.91
N PRO A 348 -14.76 -25.03 5.49
CA PRO A 348 -14.08 -24.00 4.72
C PRO A 348 -12.88 -24.55 3.94
N ARG A 349 -12.65 -24.05 2.72
CA ARG A 349 -11.41 -24.34 1.99
C ARG A 349 -10.21 -23.79 2.75
N THR A 350 -9.08 -24.47 2.64
CA THR A 350 -7.83 -24.08 3.29
C THR A 350 -6.70 -24.02 2.26
N ALA A 351 -5.87 -22.99 2.34
CA ALA A 351 -4.67 -22.83 1.52
C ALA A 351 -3.44 -22.61 2.41
N THR A 352 -2.31 -23.17 2.02
CA THR A 352 -1.01 -22.88 2.61
C THR A 352 -0.16 -22.16 1.58
N VAL A 353 0.34 -20.98 1.93
CA VAL A 353 1.28 -20.21 1.11
C VAL A 353 2.66 -20.34 1.74
N GLU A 354 3.64 -20.75 0.96
CA GLU A 354 5.00 -20.98 1.41
C GLU A 354 6.03 -20.43 0.43
N VAL A 355 6.94 -19.62 0.95
CA VAL A 355 8.06 -19.10 0.16
C VAL A 355 9.35 -19.33 0.92
N ALA A 356 10.23 -20.14 0.33
CA ALA A 356 11.59 -20.34 0.74
C ALA A 356 12.52 -19.44 -0.09
N ALA A 357 13.30 -18.60 0.59
CA ALA A 357 14.37 -17.83 -0.02
C ALA A 357 15.58 -18.72 -0.33
N ASP A 358 16.43 -18.28 -1.25
CA ASP A 358 17.61 -19.06 -1.69
C ASP A 358 18.62 -19.34 -0.55
N GLY A 359 18.56 -18.58 0.55
CA GLY A 359 19.35 -18.78 1.76
C GLY A 359 18.72 -19.71 2.81
N GLY A 360 17.62 -20.40 2.49
CA GLY A 360 16.94 -21.34 3.39
C GLY A 360 15.97 -20.71 4.40
N PHE A 361 15.94 -19.37 4.51
CA PHE A 361 14.92 -18.70 5.30
C PHE A 361 13.56 -18.88 4.62
N THR A 362 12.58 -19.35 5.39
CA THR A 362 11.24 -19.71 4.89
C THR A 362 10.17 -18.98 5.69
N ALA A 363 9.17 -18.46 4.99
CA ALA A 363 7.97 -17.91 5.59
C ALA A 363 6.73 -18.62 5.05
N ARG A 364 5.76 -18.85 5.95
CA ARG A 364 4.55 -19.63 5.66
C ARG A 364 3.33 -19.00 6.29
N VAL A 365 2.21 -19.10 5.58
CA VAL A 365 0.89 -18.61 6.00
C VAL A 365 -0.16 -19.68 5.72
N VAL A 366 -1.04 -19.92 6.68
CA VAL A 366 -2.23 -20.77 6.52
C VAL A 366 -3.46 -19.88 6.43
N LEU A 367 -4.12 -19.95 5.28
CA LEU A 367 -5.35 -19.24 4.96
C LEU A 367 -6.54 -20.18 5.00
N GLN A 368 -7.68 -19.62 5.34
CA GLN A 368 -8.96 -20.30 5.30
C GLN A 368 -10.01 -19.39 4.65
N GLU A 369 -10.89 -20.00 3.88
CA GLU A 369 -12.10 -19.35 3.39
C GLU A 369 -12.94 -18.81 4.56
N HIS A 370 -13.42 -17.57 4.42
CA HIS A 370 -14.40 -17.04 5.36
C HIS A 370 -15.80 -17.42 4.89
N LEU A 371 -16.44 -18.35 5.61
CA LEU A 371 -17.85 -18.65 5.42
C LEU A 371 -18.66 -17.57 6.13
N ALA A 372 -18.97 -16.48 5.43
CA ALA A 372 -19.95 -15.54 5.95
C ALA A 372 -21.28 -16.30 6.11
N PRO A 373 -22.00 -16.17 7.25
CA PRO A 373 -23.37 -16.63 7.30
C PRO A 373 -24.13 -15.97 6.15
N PRO A 374 -25.05 -16.69 5.48
CA PRO A 374 -25.87 -16.06 4.44
C PRO A 374 -26.46 -14.77 5.02
N PRO A 375 -26.45 -13.65 4.28
CA PRO A 375 -26.99 -12.41 4.79
C PRO A 375 -28.38 -12.75 5.31
N ALA A 376 -28.60 -12.59 6.62
CA ALA A 376 -29.90 -12.83 7.20
C ALA A 376 -30.88 -12.05 6.33
N HIS A 377 -31.90 -12.74 5.80
CA HIS A 377 -32.86 -12.14 4.89
C HIS A 377 -33.40 -10.88 5.56
N ARG A 378 -32.85 -9.72 5.18
CA ARG A 378 -33.22 -8.44 5.78
C ARG A 378 -34.61 -8.18 5.21
N PRO A 379 -35.68 -8.13 6.02
CA PRO A 379 -36.93 -7.61 5.52
C PRO A 379 -36.64 -6.20 4.99
N PRO A 380 -37.11 -5.84 3.78
CA PRO A 380 -36.80 -4.55 3.19
C PRO A 380 -37.07 -3.47 4.23
N ALA A 381 -36.01 -2.78 4.66
CA ALA A 381 -36.18 -1.71 5.60
C ALA A 381 -37.02 -0.63 4.90
N PRO A 382 -37.70 0.28 5.63
CA PRO A 382 -38.28 1.48 5.04
C PRO A 382 -37.26 2.24 4.18
N GLU A 383 -35.98 2.04 4.47
CA GLU A 383 -34.80 2.54 3.77
C GLU A 383 -34.58 1.96 2.38
N ASP A 384 -35.02 0.71 2.13
CA ASP A 384 -34.89 0.00 0.85
C ASP A 384 -36.09 0.24 -0.07
N THR A 385 -36.95 1.22 0.26
CA THR A 385 -38.15 1.55 -0.52
C THR A 385 -37.72 2.08 -1.90
N PRO A 386 -38.18 1.46 -3.01
CA PRO A 386 -37.88 1.94 -4.36
C PRO A 386 -38.26 3.41 -4.52
N GLY A 387 -37.33 4.22 -5.03
CA GLY A 387 -37.56 5.66 -5.25
C GLY A 387 -37.29 6.56 -4.04
N ARG A 388 -36.77 6.02 -2.92
CA ARG A 388 -36.21 6.84 -1.84
C ARG A 388 -35.01 7.63 -2.36
N GLU A 389 -34.91 8.88 -1.92
CA GLU A 389 -33.75 9.73 -2.19
C GLU A 389 -32.56 9.26 -1.33
N GLU A 390 -31.46 8.91 -1.97
CA GLU A 390 -30.20 8.52 -1.34
C GLU A 390 -29.16 9.64 -1.52
N LEU A 391 -28.39 9.87 -0.45
CA LEU A 391 -27.25 10.79 -0.47
C LEU A 391 -25.97 10.04 -0.85
N VAL A 392 -25.45 10.32 -2.04
CA VAL A 392 -24.16 9.83 -2.52
C VAL A 392 -23.13 10.94 -2.41
N VAL A 393 -21.98 10.63 -1.81
CA VAL A 393 -20.86 11.56 -1.63
C VAL A 393 -19.62 11.03 -2.32
N VAL A 394 -18.85 11.91 -2.94
CA VAL A 394 -17.53 11.59 -3.53
C VAL A 394 -16.60 12.75 -3.24
N SER A 395 -15.36 12.46 -2.88
CA SER A 395 -14.36 13.50 -2.66
C SER A 395 -12.98 13.10 -3.21
N ALA A 396 -12.14 14.09 -3.46
CA ALA A 396 -10.80 13.93 -4.01
C ALA A 396 -9.89 15.09 -3.58
N PRO A 397 -8.56 15.00 -3.72
CA PRO A 397 -7.66 16.06 -3.27
C PRO A 397 -7.76 17.31 -4.15
N THR A 398 -8.07 17.17 -5.45
CA THR A 398 -8.22 18.30 -6.38
C THR A 398 -9.41 18.11 -7.32
N PRO A 399 -9.90 19.18 -8.00
CA PRO A 399 -11.04 19.09 -8.90
C PRO A 399 -10.83 18.11 -10.06
N ALA A 400 -9.60 18.02 -10.57
CA ALA A 400 -9.25 17.09 -11.63
C ALA A 400 -9.36 15.63 -11.17
N HIS A 401 -8.87 15.31 -9.95
CA HIS A 401 -9.02 13.98 -9.36
C HIS A 401 -10.49 13.66 -9.08
N LEU A 402 -11.28 14.66 -8.67
CA LEU A 402 -12.71 14.49 -8.42
C LEU A 402 -13.46 14.14 -9.70
N ALA A 403 -13.16 14.83 -10.80
CA ALA A 403 -13.73 14.54 -12.11
C ALA A 403 -13.33 13.13 -12.59
N ALA A 404 -12.05 12.76 -12.46
CA ALA A 404 -11.56 11.42 -12.84
C ALA A 404 -12.18 10.32 -11.98
N THR A 405 -12.34 10.55 -10.68
CA THR A 405 -12.98 9.60 -9.74
C THR A 405 -14.47 9.45 -10.07
N ALA A 406 -15.16 10.55 -10.39
CA ALA A 406 -16.55 10.50 -10.83
C ALA A 406 -16.73 9.72 -12.14
N ALA A 407 -15.83 9.91 -13.12
CA ALA A 407 -15.82 9.14 -14.36
C ALA A 407 -15.60 7.65 -14.10
N ARG A 408 -14.56 7.29 -13.31
CA ARG A 408 -14.24 5.91 -12.95
C ARG A 408 -15.41 5.20 -12.26
N LEU A 409 -16.08 5.90 -11.34
CA LEU A 409 -17.27 5.38 -10.65
C LEU A 409 -18.45 5.17 -11.61
N ALA A 410 -18.70 6.13 -12.50
CA ALA A 410 -19.75 6.00 -13.51
C ALA A 410 -19.52 4.82 -14.45
N ASP A 411 -18.27 4.61 -14.89
CA ASP A 411 -17.91 3.48 -15.75
C ASP A 411 -18.14 2.16 -15.03
N TRP A 412 -17.69 2.04 -13.78
CA TRP A 412 -17.91 0.85 -12.95
C TRP A 412 -19.39 0.51 -12.79
N LEU A 413 -20.25 1.50 -12.52
CA LEU A 413 -21.70 1.32 -12.40
C LEU A 413 -22.39 0.83 -13.68
N THR A 414 -21.76 1.04 -14.84
CA THR A 414 -22.31 0.62 -16.14
C THR A 414 -21.69 -0.66 -16.70
N ARG A 415 -20.70 -1.26 -16.01
CA ARG A 415 -20.13 -2.53 -16.47
C ARG A 415 -21.17 -3.65 -16.36
N PRO A 416 -21.28 -4.54 -17.36
CA PRO A 416 -22.08 -5.73 -17.24
C PRO A 416 -21.55 -6.58 -16.07
N THR A 417 -22.41 -7.01 -15.16
CA THR A 417 -22.07 -8.06 -14.20
C THR A 417 -21.83 -9.35 -14.97
N PRO A 418 -20.65 -9.98 -14.88
CA PRO A 418 -20.43 -11.28 -15.51
C PRO A 418 -21.41 -12.30 -14.92
N PRO A 419 -21.88 -13.28 -15.71
CA PRO A 419 -22.72 -14.36 -15.18
C PRO A 419 -21.93 -15.10 -14.09
N PRO A 420 -22.60 -15.59 -13.02
CA PRO A 420 -21.95 -16.43 -12.04
C PRO A 420 -21.43 -17.68 -12.76
N ASP A 421 -20.13 -17.96 -12.65
CA ASP A 421 -19.56 -19.23 -13.05
C ASP A 421 -20.31 -20.32 -12.28
N GLY A 422 -21.03 -21.16 -13.02
CA GLY A 422 -22.09 -22.01 -12.46
C GLY A 422 -21.57 -23.09 -11.53
N ASP A 423 -22.04 -23.09 -10.29
CA ASP A 423 -22.11 -24.29 -9.45
C ASP A 423 -23.57 -24.75 -9.37
N GLY A 424 -23.87 -25.80 -10.12
CA GLY A 424 -25.07 -26.60 -9.93
C GLY A 424 -24.93 -27.47 -8.68
N ASP A 425 -24.94 -26.87 -7.50
CA ASP A 425 -25.24 -27.57 -6.26
C ASP A 425 -26.00 -26.61 -5.34
N GLY A 426 -27.29 -26.90 -5.14
CA GLY A 426 -28.20 -26.08 -4.34
C GLY A 426 -27.74 -26.05 -2.88
N GLY A 427 -27.06 -24.98 -2.50
CA GLY A 427 -26.57 -24.77 -1.14
C GLY A 427 -25.73 -23.51 -1.05
N GLY A 428 -26.42 -22.36 -0.96
CA GLY A 428 -25.83 -21.03 -1.05
C GLY A 428 -24.70 -20.72 -0.07
N GLY A 429 -23.85 -19.78 -0.48
CA GLY A 429 -22.83 -19.16 0.36
C GLY A 429 -21.56 -18.96 -0.46
N GLY A 430 -21.51 -17.88 -1.23
CA GLY A 430 -20.44 -17.55 -2.18
C GLY A 430 -20.98 -16.72 -3.35
N GLY A 431 -22.04 -15.96 -3.11
CA GLY A 431 -22.69 -15.14 -4.11
C GLY A 431 -22.16 -13.73 -4.02
N GLY A 432 -21.23 -13.35 -4.90
CA GLY A 432 -21.37 -12.04 -5.51
C GLY A 432 -22.79 -12.00 -6.07
N ALA A 433 -23.59 -11.05 -5.59
CA ALA A 433 -25.00 -10.96 -5.95
C ALA A 433 -25.17 -11.13 -7.46
N ALA A 434 -26.01 -12.08 -7.87
CA ALA A 434 -26.41 -12.28 -9.26
C ALA A 434 -27.37 -11.15 -9.74
N GLY A 435 -27.14 -9.93 -9.27
CA GLY A 435 -27.82 -8.68 -9.61
C GLY A 435 -26.82 -7.54 -9.45
N GLY A 436 -26.89 -6.54 -10.34
CA GLY A 436 -26.00 -5.38 -10.30
C GLY A 436 -26.01 -4.64 -8.95
N PRO A 437 -25.08 -3.68 -8.75
CA PRO A 437 -24.95 -2.97 -7.49
C PRO A 437 -26.25 -2.26 -7.10
N VAL A 438 -26.69 -2.37 -5.85
CA VAL A 438 -27.88 -1.65 -5.34
C VAL A 438 -27.47 -0.23 -4.93
N LEU A 439 -28.29 0.78 -5.26
CA LEU A 439 -27.97 2.19 -5.00
C LEU A 439 -27.63 2.46 -3.52
N ALA A 440 -28.44 1.93 -2.58
CA ALA A 440 -28.23 2.14 -1.15
C ALA A 440 -26.88 1.57 -0.67
N ASP A 441 -26.48 0.40 -1.17
CA ASP A 441 -25.18 -0.20 -0.85
C ASP A 441 -24.01 0.63 -1.40
N VAL A 442 -24.14 1.16 -2.63
CA VAL A 442 -23.13 2.05 -3.22
C VAL A 442 -23.00 3.35 -2.41
N ALA A 443 -24.13 3.98 -2.09
CA ALA A 443 -24.18 5.21 -1.30
C ALA A 443 -23.51 5.02 0.07
N ARG A 444 -23.88 3.93 0.77
CA ARG A 444 -23.31 3.57 2.07
C ARG A 444 -21.81 3.26 1.99
N ALA A 445 -21.37 2.51 0.98
CA ALA A 445 -19.95 2.19 0.79
C ALA A 445 -19.10 3.47 0.60
N LEU A 446 -19.61 4.43 -0.16
CA LEU A 446 -18.92 5.71 -0.39
C LEU A 446 -18.95 6.62 0.84
N ARG A 447 -20.06 6.67 1.59
CA ARG A 447 -20.17 7.47 2.83
C ARG A 447 -19.24 6.94 3.92
N THR A 448 -19.24 5.63 4.15
CA THR A 448 -18.55 5.03 5.31
C THR A 448 -17.12 4.58 5.01
N GLY A 449 -16.81 4.31 3.74
CA GLY A 449 -15.54 3.69 3.32
C GLY A 449 -14.56 4.63 2.61
N ARG A 450 -14.83 5.95 2.56
CA ARG A 450 -13.98 6.94 1.89
C ARG A 450 -13.67 8.11 2.81
N ALA A 451 -12.44 8.62 2.74
CA ALA A 451 -12.04 9.84 3.42
C ALA A 451 -12.76 11.06 2.81
N ALA A 452 -13.06 12.07 3.64
CA ALA A 452 -13.65 13.32 3.21
C ALA A 452 -12.57 14.34 2.79
N LEU A 453 -12.10 14.24 1.55
CA LEU A 453 -11.06 15.09 0.97
C LEU A 453 -11.56 16.51 0.60
N PRO A 454 -10.67 17.48 0.32
CA PRO A 454 -11.04 18.89 0.16
C PRO A 454 -12.00 19.21 -0.99
N CYS A 455 -11.90 18.52 -2.13
CA CYS A 455 -12.83 18.74 -3.24
C CYS A 455 -13.95 17.70 -3.14
N ARG A 456 -15.19 18.17 -3.01
CA ARG A 456 -16.35 17.35 -2.62
C ARG A 456 -17.50 17.51 -3.61
N ILE A 457 -18.14 16.41 -3.99
CA ILE A 457 -19.46 16.41 -4.63
C ILE A 457 -20.45 15.58 -3.83
N ALA A 458 -21.71 16.03 -3.84
CA ALA A 458 -22.84 15.32 -3.28
C ALA A 458 -23.99 15.29 -4.28
N LEU A 459 -24.64 14.13 -4.39
CA LEU A 459 -25.79 13.90 -5.25
C LEU A 459 -26.92 13.31 -4.42
N LEU A 460 -28.12 13.85 -4.60
CA LEU A 460 -29.35 13.28 -4.08
C LEU A 460 -30.07 12.58 -5.25
N VAL A 461 -30.16 11.26 -5.19
CA VAL A 461 -30.59 10.41 -6.31
C VAL A 461 -31.52 9.31 -5.87
N THR A 462 -32.42 8.88 -6.74
CA THR A 462 -33.43 7.84 -6.45
C THR A 462 -33.13 6.49 -7.11
N ASP A 463 -32.19 6.48 -8.07
CA ASP A 463 -31.84 5.32 -8.88
C ASP A 463 -30.41 5.43 -9.46
N LEU A 464 -29.86 4.30 -9.90
CA LEU A 464 -28.51 4.23 -10.48
C LEU A 464 -28.36 5.01 -11.80
N PRO A 465 -29.33 4.99 -12.75
CA PRO A 465 -29.21 5.77 -13.98
C PRO A 465 -29.03 7.27 -13.72
N ARG A 466 -29.78 7.85 -12.76
CA ARG A 466 -29.61 9.25 -12.35
C ARG A 466 -28.24 9.51 -11.72
N LEU A 467 -27.75 8.59 -10.89
CA LEU A 467 -26.39 8.67 -10.35
C LEU A 467 -25.34 8.70 -11.46
N VAL A 468 -25.39 7.76 -12.40
CA VAL A 468 -24.45 7.69 -13.54
C VAL A 468 -24.51 8.97 -14.38
N ALA A 469 -25.71 9.47 -14.70
CA ALA A 469 -25.87 10.71 -15.46
C ALA A 469 -25.26 11.92 -14.72
N GLY A 470 -25.50 12.02 -13.41
CA GLY A 470 -24.92 13.07 -12.57
C GLY A 470 -23.39 13.03 -12.52
N LEU A 471 -22.82 11.84 -12.32
CA LEU A 471 -21.37 11.63 -12.30
C LEU A 471 -20.71 11.96 -13.65
N ARG A 472 -21.27 11.50 -14.77
CA ARG A 472 -20.76 11.79 -16.12
C ARG A 472 -20.85 13.27 -16.46
N ARG A 473 -21.95 13.93 -16.09
CA ARG A 473 -22.12 15.38 -16.26
C ARG A 473 -21.04 16.15 -15.51
N PHE A 474 -20.80 15.80 -14.25
CA PHE A 474 -19.75 16.43 -13.45
C PHE A 474 -18.35 16.18 -14.02
N ALA A 475 -18.06 14.95 -14.42
CA ALA A 475 -16.76 14.58 -15.00
C ALA A 475 -16.45 15.35 -16.30
N GLY A 476 -17.46 15.58 -17.15
CA GLY A 476 -17.28 16.33 -18.40
C GLY A 476 -17.23 17.85 -18.23
N HIS A 477 -18.00 18.41 -17.28
CA HIS A 477 -18.05 19.85 -17.01
C HIS A 477 -18.10 20.13 -15.50
N PRO A 478 -16.94 20.13 -14.81
CA PRO A 478 -16.87 20.51 -13.41
C PRO A 478 -17.36 21.97 -13.27
N ALA A 479 -18.35 22.21 -12.41
CA ALA A 479 -19.09 23.47 -12.22
C ALA A 479 -20.38 23.68 -13.05
N ALA A 480 -20.79 22.75 -13.91
CA ALA A 480 -22.12 22.80 -14.51
C ALA A 480 -23.21 22.56 -13.43
N GLY A 481 -24.06 23.55 -13.19
CA GLY A 481 -25.17 23.45 -12.23
C GLY A 481 -26.15 22.31 -12.54
N GLY A 482 -26.90 21.86 -11.53
CA GLY A 482 -27.87 20.76 -11.62
C GLY A 482 -28.06 20.07 -10.27
N ASP A 483 -28.36 18.76 -10.32
CA ASP A 483 -28.56 17.91 -9.12
C ASP A 483 -27.26 17.59 -8.37
N VAL A 484 -26.11 17.90 -8.96
CA VAL A 484 -24.80 17.72 -8.33
C VAL A 484 -24.43 19.00 -7.58
N ARG A 485 -24.16 18.86 -6.28
CA ARG A 485 -23.61 19.93 -5.46
C ARG A 485 -22.11 19.74 -5.35
N TYR A 486 -21.35 20.82 -5.44
CA TYR A 486 -19.89 20.81 -5.50
C TYR A 486 -19.30 21.86 -4.55
N ALA A 487 -18.19 21.52 -3.90
CA ALA A 487 -17.39 22.44 -3.09
C ALA A 487 -15.89 22.17 -3.30
N ASP A 488 -15.10 23.24 -3.42
CA ASP A 488 -13.64 23.19 -3.41
C ASP A 488 -13.13 23.87 -2.13
N LEU A 489 -12.72 23.06 -1.16
CA LEU A 489 -12.32 23.53 0.16
C LEU A 489 -10.81 23.79 0.29
N ARG A 490 -10.02 23.62 -0.78
CA ARG A 490 -8.55 23.74 -0.68
C ARG A 490 -8.05 25.11 -0.23
N GLY A 491 -8.85 26.16 -0.44
CA GLY A 491 -8.53 27.54 -0.02
C GLY A 491 -9.21 28.02 1.27
N HIS A 492 -10.03 27.17 1.90
CA HIS A 492 -10.86 27.54 3.05
C HIS A 492 -10.57 26.56 4.19
N GLY A 493 -10.44 27.04 5.43
CA GLY A 493 -10.34 26.15 6.58
C GLY A 493 -11.55 25.20 6.62
N GLY A 494 -11.30 23.90 6.72
CA GLY A 494 -12.37 22.93 6.91
C GLY A 494 -13.14 23.25 8.19
N ASP A 495 -14.48 23.15 8.12
CA ASP A 495 -15.38 23.51 9.22
C ASP A 495 -15.22 24.97 9.70
N PRO A 496 -15.63 25.96 8.86
CA PRO A 496 -15.43 27.38 9.14
C PRO A 496 -16.14 27.88 10.41
N MET A 497 -17.11 27.10 10.90
CA MET A 497 -17.91 27.43 12.08
C MET A 497 -17.47 26.64 13.33
N GLY A 498 -16.45 25.78 13.22
CA GLY A 498 -15.94 24.96 14.33
C GLY A 498 -16.98 24.00 14.91
N LEU A 499 -17.97 23.57 14.12
CA LEU A 499 -19.04 22.69 14.56
C LEU A 499 -18.53 21.29 14.91
N GLY A 500 -17.52 20.78 14.22
CA GLY A 500 -16.99 19.42 14.42
C GLY A 500 -16.40 19.18 15.80
N ALA A 501 -15.93 20.23 16.47
CA ALA A 501 -15.39 20.15 17.83
C ALA A 501 -16.47 20.16 18.92
N LEU A 502 -17.72 20.49 18.59
CA LEU A 502 -18.81 20.57 19.56
C LEU A 502 -19.37 19.17 19.88
N PRO A 503 -19.49 18.80 21.16
CA PRO A 503 -20.06 17.51 21.57
C PRO A 503 -21.49 17.26 21.05
N GLU A 504 -22.27 18.33 20.90
CA GLU A 504 -23.67 18.29 20.46
C GLU A 504 -23.82 17.99 18.96
N THR A 505 -22.76 18.23 18.17
CA THR A 505 -22.81 18.11 16.70
C THR A 505 -23.14 16.70 16.26
N GLY A 506 -22.60 15.67 16.91
CA GLY A 506 -22.94 14.28 16.61
C GLY A 506 -24.43 13.98 16.79
N ALA A 507 -25.02 14.45 17.90
CA ALA A 507 -26.45 14.27 18.17
C ALA A 507 -27.33 15.04 17.17
N TYR A 508 -26.91 16.24 16.77
CA TYR A 508 -27.58 17.04 15.75
C TYR A 508 -27.55 16.36 14.38
N LEU A 509 -26.39 15.87 13.95
CA LEU A 509 -26.25 15.12 12.69
C LEU A 509 -27.09 13.84 12.70
N ALA A 510 -27.14 13.12 13.83
CA ALA A 510 -28.00 11.93 13.99
C ALA A 510 -29.50 12.27 13.97
N ALA A 511 -29.90 13.44 14.45
CA ALA A 511 -31.28 13.92 14.33
C ALA A 511 -31.62 14.26 12.87
N LEU A 512 -30.72 14.94 12.15
CA LEU A 512 -30.90 15.24 10.72
C LEU A 512 -31.01 13.96 9.88
N TRP A 513 -30.15 12.98 10.15
CA TRP A 513 -30.16 11.68 9.48
C TRP A 513 -31.49 10.94 9.68
N ARG A 514 -31.92 10.76 10.94
CA ARG A 514 -33.21 10.10 11.28
C ARG A 514 -34.42 10.85 10.72
N GLY A 515 -34.35 12.18 10.65
CA GLY A 515 -35.38 13.03 10.07
C GLY A 515 -35.41 13.03 8.53
N GLY A 516 -34.47 12.37 7.85
CA GLY A 516 -34.37 12.37 6.39
C GLY A 516 -33.98 13.74 5.82
N HIS A 517 -33.32 14.60 6.61
CA HIS A 517 -32.91 15.95 6.21
C HIS A 517 -31.61 15.92 5.39
N LEU A 518 -31.61 15.16 4.29
CA LEU A 518 -30.42 14.88 3.47
C LEU A 518 -29.85 16.16 2.81
N ARG A 519 -30.69 17.14 2.48
CA ARG A 519 -30.24 18.43 1.92
C ARG A 519 -29.41 19.24 2.91
N GLN A 520 -29.81 19.25 4.18
CA GLN A 520 -29.07 19.93 5.25
C GLN A 520 -27.74 19.23 5.52
N LEU A 521 -27.74 17.89 5.60
CA LEU A 521 -26.53 17.09 5.71
C LEU A 521 -25.56 17.33 4.55
N THR A 522 -26.10 17.41 3.33
CA THR A 522 -25.33 17.77 2.13
C THR A 522 -24.65 19.12 2.29
N GLY A 523 -25.40 20.14 2.73
CA GLY A 523 -24.84 21.48 2.95
C GLY A 523 -23.73 21.52 3.99
N LEU A 524 -23.90 20.82 5.12
CA LEU A 524 -22.90 20.73 6.19
C LEU A 524 -21.64 19.99 5.73
N TRP A 525 -21.80 18.85 5.07
CA TRP A 525 -20.65 18.11 4.56
C TRP A 525 -19.90 18.90 3.47
N LEU A 526 -20.60 19.62 2.60
CA LEU A 526 -19.96 20.49 1.61
C LEU A 526 -19.34 21.77 2.20
N SER A 527 -19.73 22.20 3.41
CA SER A 527 -19.07 23.32 4.09
C SER A 527 -17.73 22.92 4.73
N GLY A 528 -17.37 21.63 4.68
CA GLY A 528 -16.13 21.11 5.23
C GLY A 528 -16.28 20.40 6.57
N LEU A 529 -17.50 20.32 7.14
CA LEU A 529 -17.74 19.51 8.32
C LEU A 529 -17.46 18.04 8.01
N ASP A 530 -16.68 17.38 8.86
CA ASP A 530 -16.49 15.94 8.76
C ASP A 530 -17.65 15.23 9.44
N VAL A 531 -18.25 14.26 8.75
CA VAL A 531 -19.46 13.57 9.20
C VAL A 531 -19.11 12.11 9.40
N ASP A 532 -19.25 11.64 10.63
CA ASP A 532 -19.09 10.22 10.94
C ASP A 532 -20.33 9.42 10.50
N TRP A 533 -20.39 9.14 9.20
CA TRP A 533 -21.49 8.39 8.60
C TRP A 533 -21.69 7.00 9.23
N ALA A 534 -20.61 6.37 9.70
CA ALA A 534 -20.69 5.05 10.35
C ALA A 534 -21.44 5.14 11.69
N ALA A 535 -21.29 6.24 12.43
CA ALA A 535 -22.07 6.49 13.64
C ALA A 535 -23.53 6.88 13.37
N LEU A 536 -23.85 7.44 12.19
CA LEU A 536 -25.20 7.86 11.82
C LEU A 536 -26.09 6.72 11.31
N GLU A 537 -25.49 5.63 10.83
CA GLU A 537 -26.19 4.45 10.30
C GLU A 537 -26.17 3.21 11.23
N PRO A 538 -26.49 3.31 12.55
CA PRO A 538 -26.47 2.14 13.42
C PRO A 538 -27.71 1.29 13.20
N GLY A 539 -27.52 0.08 12.68
CA GLY A 539 -28.59 -0.92 12.59
C GLY A 539 -28.09 -2.33 12.86
N PRO A 540 -28.83 -3.18 13.61
CA PRO A 540 -28.58 -4.61 13.63
C PRO A 540 -28.81 -5.15 12.21
N GLY A 541 -27.72 -5.46 11.50
CA GLY A 541 -27.75 -5.68 10.05
C GLY A 541 -27.00 -4.64 9.22
N ALA A 542 -26.23 -3.74 9.84
CA ALA A 542 -25.13 -2.98 9.23
C ALA A 542 -23.99 -3.92 8.78
N GLY A 543 -24.33 -4.93 7.98
CA GLY A 543 -23.37 -5.83 7.38
C GLY A 543 -22.48 -5.10 6.38
N THR A 544 -21.42 -5.78 5.96
CA THR A 544 -20.51 -5.32 4.92
C THR A 544 -21.25 -4.73 3.73
N PRO A 545 -20.87 -3.53 3.24
CA PRO A 545 -21.34 -3.05 1.95
C PRO A 545 -21.16 -4.12 0.89
N ALA A 546 -22.27 -4.59 0.31
CA ALA A 546 -22.21 -5.59 -0.75
C ALA A 546 -21.54 -5.01 -2.01
N ALA A 547 -21.63 -3.69 -2.18
CA ALA A 547 -20.91 -2.94 -3.19
C ALA A 547 -19.50 -2.58 -2.73
N VAL A 548 -18.52 -2.82 -3.59
CA VAL A 548 -17.14 -2.34 -3.43
C VAL A 548 -16.87 -1.36 -4.58
N PRO A 549 -17.12 -0.05 -4.38
CA PRO A 549 -16.81 0.96 -5.39
C PRO A 549 -15.32 0.93 -5.73
N PRO A 550 -14.93 1.32 -6.96
CA PRO A 550 -13.52 1.44 -7.30
C PRO A 550 -12.81 2.44 -6.37
N PRO A 551 -11.48 2.32 -6.21
CA PRO A 551 -10.71 3.30 -5.48
C PRO A 551 -10.67 4.63 -6.23
N SER A 552 -10.28 5.69 -5.52
CA SER A 552 -10.02 7.03 -6.04
C SER A 552 -9.11 6.97 -7.27
N ALA A 553 -9.37 7.84 -8.24
CA ALA A 553 -8.58 7.88 -9.47
C ALA A 553 -7.30 8.68 -9.27
N PHE A 554 -6.17 8.10 -9.68
CA PHE A 554 -4.87 8.77 -9.72
C PHE A 554 -4.63 9.39 -11.11
N LEU A 555 -4.13 10.62 -11.13
CA LEU A 555 -3.68 11.37 -12.31
C LEU A 555 -2.18 11.19 -12.49
N ARG A 556 -1.77 9.97 -12.80
CA ARG A 556 -0.36 9.62 -12.89
C ARG A 556 0.34 10.33 -14.04
N ARG A 557 1.60 10.68 -13.80
CA ARG A 557 2.53 11.16 -14.81
C ARG A 557 3.89 10.51 -14.62
N PRO A 558 4.69 10.35 -15.69
CA PRO A 558 6.03 9.80 -15.56
C PRO A 558 6.91 10.75 -14.75
N LEU A 559 7.53 10.22 -13.70
CA LEU A 559 8.52 10.90 -12.85
C LEU A 559 9.78 10.04 -12.75
N TRP A 560 10.93 10.61 -13.07
CA TRP A 560 12.20 9.90 -13.09
C TRP A 560 13.36 10.81 -12.71
N LEU A 561 14.40 10.22 -12.12
CA LEU A 561 15.60 10.90 -11.60
C LEU A 561 16.28 11.78 -12.65
N ASP A 562 16.30 11.29 -13.89
CA ASP A 562 16.73 12.03 -15.05
C ASP A 562 15.49 12.32 -15.93
N PRO A 563 15.11 13.59 -16.16
CA PRO A 563 14.07 13.89 -17.13
C PRO A 563 14.46 13.36 -18.51
N ALA A 564 13.46 12.88 -19.26
CA ALA A 564 13.65 12.38 -20.61
C ALA A 564 14.38 13.41 -21.49
N PRO A 565 15.25 12.97 -22.42
CA PRO A 565 15.95 13.88 -23.32
C PRO A 565 14.93 14.75 -24.08
N GLY A 566 15.03 16.08 -23.90
CA GLY A 566 14.11 17.06 -24.50
C GLY A 566 13.29 17.89 -23.50
N THR A 567 13.34 17.60 -22.20
CA THR A 567 12.73 18.47 -21.18
C THR A 567 13.73 19.56 -20.79
N PRO A 568 13.48 20.85 -21.06
CA PRO A 568 14.41 21.91 -20.66
C PRO A 568 14.51 21.93 -19.13
N ALA A 569 15.75 21.98 -18.62
CA ALA A 569 15.99 22.17 -17.20
C ALA A 569 15.39 23.51 -16.75
N PRO A 570 14.62 23.57 -15.64
CA PRO A 570 14.21 24.85 -15.08
C PRO A 570 15.45 25.56 -14.53
N GLY A 571 15.82 26.68 -15.15
CA GLY A 571 16.63 27.71 -14.54
C GLY A 571 18.11 27.39 -14.31
N THR A 572 18.88 27.25 -15.40
CA THR A 572 20.26 27.73 -15.39
C THR A 572 20.35 28.83 -16.46
N PRO A 573 20.62 30.11 -16.11
CA PRO A 573 20.89 31.10 -17.13
C PRO A 573 22.11 30.61 -17.91
N ALA A 574 21.97 30.44 -19.22
CA ALA A 574 23.12 30.21 -20.07
C ALA A 574 24.11 31.37 -19.85
N PRO A 575 25.43 31.11 -19.72
CA PRO A 575 26.41 32.18 -19.67
C PRO A 575 26.35 32.91 -21.02
N GLY A 576 25.65 34.04 -21.04
CA GLY A 576 25.54 34.89 -22.22
C GLY A 576 26.94 35.39 -22.57
N THR A 577 27.39 35.05 -23.77
CA THR A 577 28.53 35.69 -24.41
C THR A 577 28.24 37.20 -24.47
N PRO A 578 29.14 38.09 -24.00
CA PRO A 578 28.88 39.52 -24.07
C PRO A 578 28.85 39.94 -25.54
N ALA A 579 27.67 40.32 -26.01
CA ALA A 579 27.53 40.97 -27.30
C ALA A 579 28.12 42.37 -27.19
N SER A 580 29.23 42.60 -27.90
CA SER A 580 29.83 43.92 -28.09
C SER A 580 28.85 44.80 -28.87
N GLY A 581 28.08 45.62 -28.16
CA GLY A 581 27.21 46.65 -28.72
C GLY A 581 27.74 48.04 -28.40
N THR A 582 28.06 48.81 -29.43
CA THR A 582 28.47 50.21 -29.37
C THR A 582 27.36 51.08 -28.74
N PRO A 583 27.67 52.01 -27.81
CA PRO A 583 26.66 52.82 -27.16
C PRO A 583 26.13 53.89 -28.13
N ALA A 584 24.83 53.85 -28.42
CA ALA A 584 24.13 54.94 -29.09
C ALA A 584 23.64 55.96 -28.04
N SER A 585 24.08 57.21 -28.20
CA SER A 585 23.66 58.34 -27.39
C SER A 585 22.20 58.73 -27.65
N GLY A 586 21.41 58.92 -26.59
CA GLY A 586 20.10 59.54 -26.65
C GLY A 586 19.83 60.34 -25.37
N SER A 587 19.71 61.66 -25.52
CA SER A 587 19.50 62.66 -24.47
C SER A 587 18.06 62.64 -23.86
N PRO A 588 17.85 63.25 -22.68
CA PRO A 588 16.72 62.95 -21.80
C PRO A 588 15.49 63.80 -22.10
N ALA A 589 14.29 63.26 -21.80
CA ALA A 589 13.05 64.01 -21.75
C ALA A 589 12.53 64.09 -20.31
N SER A 590 12.36 65.32 -19.85
CA SER A 590 11.92 65.75 -18.53
C SER A 590 10.40 65.72 -18.36
N GLY A 591 9.92 65.49 -17.12
CA GLY A 591 8.57 65.90 -16.70
C GLY A 591 7.93 65.05 -15.59
N PRO A 592 7.65 65.60 -14.38
CA PRO A 592 7.28 64.85 -13.17
C PRO A 592 5.78 64.90 -12.83
N ALA A 593 5.28 63.94 -12.04
CA ALA A 593 4.06 64.09 -11.21
C ALA A 593 3.97 62.94 -10.17
N PRO A 594 3.22 63.09 -9.06
CA PRO A 594 3.78 62.96 -7.71
C PRO A 594 3.29 61.73 -6.92
N GLY A 595 4.08 61.35 -5.91
CA GLY A 595 3.74 60.31 -4.95
C GLY A 595 2.81 60.79 -3.83
N THR A 596 2.23 59.81 -3.13
CA THR A 596 1.70 59.95 -1.77
C THR A 596 2.14 58.71 -0.97
N PRO A 597 2.72 58.87 0.23
CA PRO A 597 3.40 57.78 0.93
C PRO A 597 2.47 56.97 1.86
N ALA A 598 2.75 55.67 1.98
CA ALA A 598 2.15 54.79 2.99
C ALA A 598 2.89 54.91 4.34
N PRO A 599 2.21 54.69 5.49
CA PRO A 599 2.74 54.97 6.81
C PRO A 599 3.73 53.89 7.29
N GLY A 600 4.82 54.32 7.92
CA GLY A 600 5.83 53.44 8.51
C GLY A 600 5.37 52.82 9.85
N PRO A 601 5.84 51.62 10.20
CA PRO A 601 5.64 51.06 11.53
C PRO A 601 6.69 51.56 12.54
N ALA A 602 6.22 51.66 13.78
CA ALA A 602 6.81 52.24 14.99
C ALA A 602 8.09 51.52 15.51
N PRO A 603 8.88 52.16 16.42
CA PRO A 603 10.21 51.68 16.81
C PRO A 603 10.17 50.49 17.77
N ALA A 604 11.15 49.60 17.59
CA ALA A 604 11.37 48.41 18.40
C ALA A 604 11.90 48.73 19.80
N THR A 605 11.29 48.12 20.81
CA THR A 605 11.78 48.01 22.19
C THR A 605 12.90 46.97 22.28
N PRO A 606 14.03 47.23 22.96
CA PRO A 606 15.12 46.25 23.07
C PRO A 606 14.80 45.22 24.15
N ALA A 607 14.78 43.94 23.78
CA ALA A 607 14.77 42.84 24.73
C ALA A 607 16.21 42.39 25.02
N SER A 608 16.48 42.26 26.32
CA SER A 608 17.71 41.87 27.00
C SER A 608 18.37 40.58 26.46
N GLY A 609 19.68 40.66 26.23
CA GLY A 609 20.52 39.51 25.89
C GLY A 609 20.90 38.64 27.09
N THR A 610 21.07 37.35 26.81
CA THR A 610 21.74 36.37 27.66
C THR A 610 22.97 35.88 26.87
N PRO A 611 24.17 35.79 27.46
CA PRO A 611 25.40 35.61 26.70
C PRO A 611 25.55 34.19 26.16
N ALA A 612 25.99 34.10 24.90
CA ALA A 612 26.43 32.86 24.28
C ALA A 612 27.82 32.46 24.81
N SER A 613 27.95 31.21 25.25
CA SER A 613 29.22 30.55 25.54
C SER A 613 30.00 30.35 24.24
N GLY A 614 31.19 30.96 24.16
CA GLY A 614 32.11 30.80 23.04
C GLY A 614 32.93 29.51 23.11
N THR A 615 33.23 28.95 21.94
CA THR A 615 34.22 27.89 21.73
C THR A 615 35.29 28.45 20.78
N PRO A 616 36.60 28.25 21.04
CA PRO A 616 37.65 28.98 20.34
C PRO A 616 37.91 28.44 18.93
N ALA A 617 38.29 29.35 18.03
CA ALA A 617 38.77 29.05 16.70
C ALA A 617 40.14 28.36 16.75
N SER A 618 40.30 27.24 16.04
CA SER A 618 41.60 26.62 15.75
C SER A 618 41.81 26.55 14.24
N GLY A 619 42.93 27.11 13.78
CA GLY A 619 43.26 27.35 12.38
C GLY A 619 43.56 26.10 11.56
N SER A 620 43.55 26.30 10.24
CA SER A 620 43.87 25.33 9.20
C SER A 620 45.37 24.95 9.21
N PRO A 621 45.75 23.67 9.10
CA PRO A 621 47.10 23.29 8.76
C PRO A 621 47.31 23.26 7.24
N ALA A 622 48.47 23.77 6.83
CA ALA A 622 48.94 23.83 5.45
C ALA A 622 49.32 22.46 4.88
N SER A 623 49.17 22.34 3.56
CA SER A 623 49.53 21.18 2.72
C SER A 623 51.03 20.88 2.73
N GLY A 624 51.40 19.62 2.95
CA GLY A 624 52.73 19.07 2.66
C GLY A 624 52.60 17.76 1.88
N SER A 625 53.23 17.69 0.70
CA SER A 625 53.32 16.48 -0.12
C SER A 625 54.38 15.50 0.42
N PRO A 626 54.12 14.18 0.45
CA PRO A 626 55.19 13.20 0.66
C PRO A 626 55.79 12.70 -0.68
N ALA A 627 57.10 12.52 -0.69
CA ALA A 627 57.93 12.01 -1.78
C ALA A 627 57.80 10.47 -1.95
N PRO A 628 58.14 9.90 -3.13
CA PRO A 628 57.86 8.49 -3.44
C PRO A 628 58.94 7.54 -2.88
N ALA A 629 58.52 6.38 -2.37
CA ALA A 629 59.40 5.27 -2.01
C ALA A 629 59.10 4.03 -2.87
N THR A 630 60.17 3.42 -3.38
CA THR A 630 60.20 2.27 -4.30
C THR A 630 59.86 0.95 -3.60
N PRO A 631 59.09 0.02 -4.20
CA PRO A 631 58.84 -1.29 -3.60
C PRO A 631 59.93 -2.31 -3.96
N ALA A 632 60.37 -3.09 -2.98
CA ALA A 632 61.24 -4.26 -3.16
C ALA A 632 60.40 -5.53 -3.34
N SER A 633 60.77 -6.33 -4.34
CA SER A 633 60.17 -7.61 -4.73
C SER A 633 60.53 -8.76 -3.78
N GLY A 634 59.55 -9.60 -3.42
CA GLY A 634 59.76 -10.87 -2.74
C GLY A 634 58.79 -11.94 -3.25
N THR A 635 59.32 -13.08 -3.67
CA THR A 635 58.63 -14.23 -4.29
C THR A 635 57.94 -15.11 -3.23
N PRO A 636 56.74 -15.65 -3.46
CA PRO A 636 56.14 -16.62 -2.54
C PRO A 636 56.60 -18.05 -2.84
N ALA A 637 56.98 -18.79 -1.79
CA ALA A 637 57.23 -20.22 -1.82
C ALA A 637 55.95 -21.01 -1.47
N SER A 638 55.69 -22.06 -2.24
CA SER A 638 54.61 -23.03 -2.10
C SER A 638 54.78 -23.94 -0.88
N GLY A 639 53.67 -24.24 -0.18
CA GLY A 639 53.61 -25.28 0.84
C GLY A 639 52.22 -25.92 0.93
N THR A 640 52.16 -27.20 0.63
CA THR A 640 51.01 -28.11 0.79
C THR A 640 50.88 -28.54 2.25
N PRO A 641 49.67 -28.88 2.74
CA PRO A 641 49.57 -29.96 3.70
C PRO A 641 48.58 -31.06 3.29
N ALA A 642 48.98 -32.26 3.69
CA ALA A 642 48.40 -33.54 3.37
C ALA A 642 47.25 -33.96 4.30
N SER A 643 46.54 -34.96 3.80
CA SER A 643 45.46 -35.79 4.34
C SER A 643 45.63 -36.29 5.77
N GLY A 644 44.51 -36.47 6.47
CA GLY A 644 44.38 -37.26 7.69
C GLY A 644 42.92 -37.60 7.98
N THR A 645 42.58 -38.87 7.82
CA THR A 645 41.26 -39.54 7.92
C THR A 645 40.86 -39.93 9.34
N GLU A 646 39.54 -40.15 9.52
CA GLU A 646 38.88 -41.08 10.48
C GLU A 646 38.87 -40.70 11.99
N ARG A 647 37.88 -41.05 12.84
CA ARG A 647 36.47 -41.51 12.75
C ARG A 647 35.94 -41.54 14.21
N ALA A 648 34.63 -41.37 14.38
CA ALA A 648 33.75 -41.94 15.42
C ALA A 648 34.02 -41.73 16.93
N GLY A 649 32.96 -41.25 17.60
CA GLY A 649 32.69 -41.26 19.04
C GLY A 649 31.32 -40.66 19.28
#